data_AF-A0A4V2AXA2-F1
#
_entry.id   AF-A0A4V2AXA2-F1
#
_cell.length_a   1.000
_cell.length_b   1.000
_cell.length_c   1.000
_cell.angle_alpha   90.00
_cell.angle_beta   90.00
_cell.angle_gamma   90.00
#
_symmetry.space_group_name_H-M   'P 1'
#
loop_
_entity.id
_entity.type
_entity.pdbx_description
1 polymer ?
#
loop_
_entity_poly.entity_id
_entity_poly.type
_entity_poly.pdbx_seq_one_letter_code
_entity_poly.pdbx_strand_id
1 'polypeptide(L)'
;MQSKFEGYMGKGILTALKVVALPLLLTLSACDDVSVFVASGSRSFAIMNSQNLISRSIFRLEWTKEKYADHYDIQIASDPLCEHVVSEIKGLKTTSYDFEALADGKYNLCVFSRTQKTKLAAVNNGLPLTVDQSNPIVTIPSQIRDESQPFIPQISVEDLSEFSILWTKAAGDGTVSISNPQSVNPTLSADKNGVYVITITVTDSLGHKVEQLYSFVWKGSSVPGLTFQSLARSGVASDGSINLSERNDPSPIWILNQSGASSISYSLPQADPSHALACDASQIYDETSIPTAQNLTVEDSYVICVKLSLDDGQTVYGKSDPVVLDLTPPTFTSLANANAAIDGIINNAEKFLVSPMWTLVGSGYTAARYTSAADDSGGALICGSAALYDQTQIPGPSSLTVDGSYALCVELSDAAGNRVYAKSVQIVRASAVPTVNAGADQLTKDPVLLNATATDTTSGISSYAWSKVSGPGTISFSAASSEDTTASASVDGTYVLRLSVTNLDGNTAWDDVIFVWDSTAPTSPSSVSFGSSYAASTNFSMSWVTSSDPHFSTHNTKICTASDCSTGCISPSTSIASPATATGVDGTSYFACVQAVDSLGNASPFISSGASLLVDTSPPLATTLSIAAAAAITSTASNPLTLAATGADQMYITNTASCTSGGTWEAYATSKTWTLGQSNSTATVYAKFRDNAGNESSCLSDSIIHDSQAPTGPTLNISGGATSTTATTVTLSLSASDNSSMEMFVTNTAGCASGGSWESYATSKNWALAQTNATATVFVKYRDAALNETACVNDTITQISASGPSGASVLIENGATTTASPNVSLNLSVSGATDVYITNAAGCVNGGVWETVAATKGWVLSLGATTTATVYVKFRDASMVESSCVSDSIDLTRSSIFSNGDFETGDLSSWTNSIAGRWVVDNSNVDSGSFSAHTVAVANSSTACIQQTVDLSSLTGTFLVTWRWQYDTESGADYARFFTDSTQQFQRSGAPGVWQDESYSLTAGSSTVLKWCYRKNASGQSAGDFVRLDEVKVLSPLLYAPVSLSTTASNAAVALSITPPTGSQTGYLTVRRASSAPSFVPVNGTS
;
A
#
# COMPACT_ATOMS: atom_id res chain seq x y z
N MET A 1 -0.37 -10.90 37.83
CA MET A 1 0.78 -10.69 36.91
C MET A 1 0.30 -11.20 35.55
N GLN A 2 -0.32 -10.45 34.64
CA GLN A 2 -0.02 -9.14 34.03
C GLN A 2 1.36 -9.08 33.33
N SER A 3 1.29 -9.15 31.98
CA SER A 3 2.22 -8.77 30.91
C SER A 3 3.57 -9.50 30.75
N LYS A 4 3.68 -10.34 29.70
CA LYS A 4 4.60 -10.21 28.53
C LYS A 4 4.83 -11.57 27.85
N PHE A 5 4.24 -11.77 26.66
CA PHE A 5 4.90 -12.08 25.38
C PHE A 5 3.90 -12.76 24.42
N GLU A 6 3.42 -11.99 23.44
CA GLU A 6 2.78 -12.46 22.22
C GLU A 6 3.84 -12.68 21.14
N GLY A 7 3.58 -13.60 20.20
CA GLY A 7 4.36 -13.79 18.98
C GLY A 7 3.88 -14.93 18.08
N TYR A 8 2.83 -14.65 17.30
CA TYR A 8 2.47 -15.26 15.99
C TYR A 8 1.84 -16.67 15.92
N MET A 9 0.50 -16.69 15.83
CA MET A 9 -0.27 -17.46 14.83
C MET A 9 -1.49 -16.62 14.43
N GLY A 10 -1.51 -16.12 13.20
CA GLY A 10 -2.55 -15.26 12.63
C GLY A 10 -3.77 -16.04 12.13
N LYS A 11 -4.94 -15.40 12.28
CA LYS A 11 -6.30 -15.84 11.93
C LYS A 11 -6.68 -15.57 10.46
N GLY A 12 -7.69 -16.31 9.96
CA GLY A 12 -8.56 -15.94 8.83
C GLY A 12 -9.25 -17.15 8.17
N ILE A 13 -10.37 -17.71 8.66
CA ILE A 13 -11.81 -17.37 8.45
C ILE A 13 -12.50 -18.12 7.26
N LEU A 14 -13.31 -19.13 7.63
CA LEU A 14 -14.77 -19.33 7.35
C LEU A 14 -15.33 -19.52 5.91
N THR A 15 -16.03 -20.64 5.65
CA THR A 15 -17.36 -20.64 4.95
C THR A 15 -18.23 -21.92 5.12
N ALA A 16 -19.48 -21.68 5.54
CA ALA A 16 -20.79 -22.29 5.18
C ALA A 16 -21.26 -23.73 5.53
N LEU A 17 -22.35 -23.73 6.32
CA LEU A 17 -23.41 -24.73 6.58
C LEU A 17 -24.33 -25.03 5.37
N LYS A 18 -24.90 -26.25 5.29
CA LYS A 18 -26.34 -26.56 5.01
C LYS A 18 -26.63 -28.08 5.17
N VAL A 19 -27.40 -28.49 6.19
CA VAL A 19 -28.85 -28.82 6.22
C VAL A 19 -29.23 -30.20 5.65
N VAL A 20 -29.70 -31.11 6.53
CA VAL A 20 -31.05 -31.75 6.46
C VAL A 20 -31.52 -32.04 7.89
N ALA A 21 -32.74 -31.59 8.21
CA ALA A 21 -33.48 -31.81 9.45
C ALA A 21 -34.79 -32.53 9.13
N LEU A 22 -35.34 -33.33 10.06
CA LEU A 22 -36.78 -33.34 10.34
C LEU A 22 -37.10 -33.95 11.73
N PRO A 23 -38.11 -33.44 12.48
CA PRO A 23 -38.31 -33.69 13.92
C PRO A 23 -39.60 -34.48 14.24
N LEU A 24 -39.76 -34.94 15.50
CA LEU A 24 -41.09 -35.21 16.06
C LEU A 24 -41.17 -34.79 17.54
N LEU A 25 -42.11 -33.88 17.79
CA LEU A 25 -42.53 -33.31 19.07
C LEU A 25 -43.26 -34.34 19.96
N LEU A 26 -43.03 -34.27 21.27
CA LEU A 26 -44.11 -34.37 22.27
C LEU A 26 -43.71 -33.64 23.57
N THR A 27 -44.72 -33.06 24.20
CA THR A 27 -44.73 -31.84 25.04
C THR A 27 -45.00 -32.10 26.52
N LEU A 28 -44.38 -31.26 27.39
CA LEU A 28 -44.76 -30.82 28.75
C LEU A 28 -44.87 -31.92 29.86
N SER A 29 -44.50 -31.74 31.13
CA SER A 29 -44.41 -30.54 32.00
C SER A 29 -43.58 -30.79 33.29
N ALA A 30 -42.91 -29.73 33.77
CA ALA A 30 -42.56 -29.39 35.17
C ALA A 30 -41.64 -30.33 35.99
N CYS A 31 -40.40 -29.90 36.29
CA CYS A 31 -39.99 -29.21 37.53
C CYS A 31 -38.47 -28.96 37.50
N ASP A 32 -38.01 -28.07 38.39
CA ASP A 32 -36.71 -27.39 38.43
C ASP A 32 -35.43 -28.26 38.42
N ASP A 33 -34.33 -27.60 38.01
CA ASP A 33 -32.92 -28.03 37.94
C ASP A 33 -32.55 -29.08 36.87
N VAL A 34 -32.00 -28.59 35.74
CA VAL A 34 -31.29 -29.44 34.76
C VAL A 34 -29.87 -28.93 34.55
N SER A 35 -28.97 -29.60 35.26
CA SER A 35 -27.56 -29.74 34.93
C SER A 35 -27.42 -30.33 33.51
N VAL A 36 -26.48 -29.80 32.74
CA VAL A 36 -26.10 -30.34 31.43
C VAL A 36 -25.57 -31.77 31.61
N PHE A 37 -26.39 -32.77 31.34
CA PHE A 37 -25.93 -34.13 31.10
C PHE A 37 -25.23 -34.18 29.75
N VAL A 38 -23.91 -33.99 29.77
CA VAL A 38 -23.05 -34.69 28.82
C VAL A 38 -23.14 -36.15 29.22
N ALA A 39 -23.61 -37.02 28.33
CA ALA A 39 -23.46 -38.46 28.50
C ALA A 39 -21.95 -38.77 28.50
N SER A 40 -21.31 -38.69 29.68
CA SER A 40 -20.10 -39.41 29.96
C SER A 40 -20.49 -40.89 29.92
N GLY A 41 -20.23 -41.55 28.80
CA GLY A 41 -20.11 -43.00 28.84
C GLY A 41 -19.17 -43.32 30.00
N SER A 42 -19.67 -44.04 30.99
CA SER A 42 -18.92 -44.37 32.21
C SER A 42 -17.56 -44.93 31.78
N ARG A 43 -16.50 -44.15 32.01
CA ARG A 43 -15.14 -44.63 31.78
C ARG A 43 -14.88 -45.66 32.87
N SER A 44 -14.90 -46.93 32.52
CA SER A 44 -14.62 -48.02 33.43
C SER A 44 -13.73 -49.04 32.75
N PHE A 45 -12.80 -49.55 33.54
CA PHE A 45 -12.03 -50.75 33.23
C PHE A 45 -11.88 -51.53 34.54
N ALA A 46 -11.63 -52.82 34.45
CA ALA A 46 -11.62 -53.76 35.57
C ALA A 46 -10.43 -54.71 35.49
N ILE A 47 -9.89 -55.08 36.65
CA ILE A 47 -8.96 -56.20 36.83
C ILE A 47 -9.72 -57.50 36.51
N MET A 48 -9.15 -58.40 35.71
CA MET A 48 -9.81 -59.61 35.18
C MET A 48 -9.44 -60.89 35.93
N ASN A 49 -8.52 -60.85 36.89
CA ASN A 49 -8.10 -62.02 37.64
C ASN A 49 -9.24 -62.61 38.50
N SER A 50 -9.46 -63.92 38.38
CA SER A 50 -10.52 -64.66 39.08
C SER A 50 -10.03 -65.43 40.32
N GLN A 51 -8.72 -65.42 40.58
CA GLN A 51 -8.07 -66.15 41.67
C GLN A 51 -7.42 -65.16 42.64
N ASN A 52 -7.74 -65.29 43.93
CA ASN A 52 -7.26 -64.41 45.00
C ASN A 52 -6.23 -65.10 45.92
N LEU A 53 -5.77 -66.30 45.56
CA LEU A 53 -4.78 -67.10 46.29
C LEU A 53 -3.69 -67.57 45.31
N ILE A 54 -2.42 -67.31 45.61
CA ILE A 54 -1.28 -67.63 44.71
C ILE A 54 -0.32 -68.60 45.40
N SER A 55 -0.05 -69.74 44.74
CA SER A 55 0.93 -70.76 45.14
C SER A 55 2.08 -70.96 44.15
N ARG A 56 2.24 -70.05 43.17
CA ARG A 56 3.22 -70.15 42.08
C ARG A 56 4.26 -69.04 42.14
N SER A 57 5.44 -69.29 41.58
CA SER A 57 6.55 -68.33 41.48
C SER A 57 6.30 -67.16 40.52
N ILE A 58 5.33 -67.30 39.61
CA ILE A 58 4.94 -66.26 38.64
C ILE A 58 3.42 -66.07 38.68
N PHE A 59 2.98 -64.82 38.89
CA PHE A 59 1.58 -64.43 38.87
C PHE A 59 1.32 -63.38 37.78
N ARG A 60 0.41 -63.69 36.86
CA ARG A 60 0.02 -62.79 35.77
C ARG A 60 -1.21 -61.98 36.16
N LEU A 61 -1.05 -60.66 36.27
CA LEU A 61 -2.14 -59.70 36.45
C LEU A 61 -2.66 -59.25 35.07
N GLU A 62 -3.97 -59.25 34.86
CA GLU A 62 -4.61 -58.79 33.62
C GLU A 62 -5.77 -57.84 33.91
N TRP A 63 -6.00 -56.85 33.04
CA TRP A 63 -7.12 -55.92 33.14
C TRP A 63 -7.68 -55.57 31.76
N THR A 64 -8.92 -55.11 31.71
CA THR A 64 -9.54 -54.64 30.47
C THR A 64 -8.93 -53.32 30.01
N LYS A 65 -8.77 -53.14 28.69
CA LYS A 65 -8.21 -51.91 28.11
C LYS A 65 -9.17 -50.73 28.30
N GLU A 66 -8.71 -49.66 28.93
CA GLU A 66 -9.37 -48.35 28.92
C GLU A 66 -9.05 -47.61 27.60
N LYS A 67 -10.08 -47.09 26.94
CA LYS A 67 -10.04 -46.62 25.55
C LYS A 67 -9.10 -45.43 25.29
N TYR A 68 -8.82 -44.62 26.30
CA TYR A 68 -8.10 -43.35 26.20
C TYR A 68 -6.82 -43.31 27.04
N ALA A 69 -6.44 -44.41 27.68
CA ALA A 69 -5.25 -44.49 28.51
C ALA A 69 -3.96 -44.35 27.68
N ASP A 70 -3.07 -43.46 28.11
CA ASP A 70 -1.71 -43.33 27.57
C ASP A 70 -0.81 -44.46 28.13
N HIS A 71 -1.02 -44.82 29.41
CA HIS A 71 -0.35 -45.90 30.14
C HIS A 71 -1.14 -46.28 31.41
N TYR A 72 -0.67 -47.32 32.12
CA TYR A 72 -1.22 -47.82 33.39
C TYR A 72 -0.18 -47.86 34.49
N ASP A 73 -0.64 -47.67 35.72
CA ASP A 73 0.13 -47.90 36.96
C ASP A 73 -0.53 -49.02 37.76
N ILE A 74 0.28 -49.91 38.34
CA ILE A 74 -0.16 -50.98 39.26
C ILE A 74 0.35 -50.65 40.66
N GLN A 75 -0.50 -50.85 41.67
CA GLN A 75 -0.14 -50.76 43.08
C GLN A 75 -0.53 -52.07 43.79
N ILE A 76 0.41 -52.61 44.57
CA ILE A 76 0.16 -53.62 45.60
C ILE A 76 0.04 -52.86 46.91
N ALA A 77 -1.09 -52.99 47.61
CA ALA A 77 -1.36 -52.26 48.84
C ALA A 77 -1.65 -53.21 50.02
N SER A 78 -1.42 -52.76 51.24
CA SER A 78 -1.79 -53.50 52.46
C SER A 78 -3.25 -53.29 52.88
N ASP A 79 -3.95 -52.35 52.25
CA ASP A 79 -5.35 -52.04 52.50
C ASP A 79 -6.20 -52.02 51.21
N PRO A 80 -7.51 -52.27 51.30
CA PRO A 80 -8.41 -52.37 50.14
C PRO A 80 -8.75 -51.03 49.49
N LEU A 81 -8.41 -49.89 50.11
CA LEU A 81 -8.58 -48.56 49.50
C LEU A 81 -7.35 -48.16 48.66
N CYS A 82 -6.30 -48.98 48.67
CA CYS A 82 -5.03 -48.74 47.97
C CYS A 82 -4.28 -47.50 48.49
N GLU A 83 -4.47 -47.14 49.77
CA GLU A 83 -3.87 -45.93 50.35
C GLU A 83 -2.44 -46.18 50.89
N HIS A 84 -2.17 -47.40 51.35
CA HIS A 84 -0.88 -47.85 51.88
C HIS A 84 -0.21 -48.79 50.89
N VAL A 85 0.57 -48.19 49.99
CA VAL A 85 1.26 -48.89 48.90
C VAL A 85 2.49 -49.63 49.44
N VAL A 86 2.53 -50.94 49.19
CA VAL A 86 3.65 -51.84 49.48
C VAL A 86 4.63 -51.88 48.30
N SER A 87 4.11 -51.87 47.06
CA SER A 87 4.92 -51.85 45.84
C SER A 87 4.15 -51.20 44.68
N GLU A 88 4.85 -50.55 43.75
CA GLU A 88 4.24 -49.79 42.65
C GLU A 88 5.04 -49.93 41.34
N ILE A 89 4.33 -50.09 40.22
CA ILE A 89 4.88 -50.14 38.86
C ILE A 89 4.15 -49.10 38.02
N LYS A 90 4.88 -48.28 37.25
CA LYS A 90 4.31 -47.16 36.48
C LYS A 90 4.60 -47.25 34.99
N GLY A 91 3.78 -46.59 34.18
CA GLY A 91 4.10 -46.36 32.77
C GLY A 91 3.87 -47.54 31.83
N LEU A 92 3.10 -48.54 32.26
CA LEU A 92 2.87 -49.75 31.46
C LEU A 92 1.96 -49.45 30.25
N LYS A 93 2.40 -49.85 29.06
CA LYS A 93 1.62 -49.71 27.82
C LYS A 93 0.79 -50.96 27.45
N THR A 94 0.93 -52.01 28.26
CA THR A 94 0.22 -53.29 28.11
C THR A 94 -1.00 -53.33 29.02
N THR A 95 -1.81 -54.38 28.88
CA THR A 95 -2.98 -54.68 29.74
C THR A 95 -2.79 -55.93 30.59
N SER A 96 -1.53 -56.34 30.74
CA SER A 96 -1.10 -57.46 31.56
C SER A 96 0.32 -57.21 32.09
N TYR A 97 0.63 -57.80 33.24
CA TYR A 97 1.96 -57.78 33.85
C TYR A 97 2.24 -59.07 34.64
N ASP A 98 3.41 -59.65 34.46
CA ASP A 98 3.84 -60.86 35.15
C ASP A 98 4.72 -60.48 36.36
N PHE A 99 4.28 -60.82 37.56
CA PHE A 99 5.04 -60.64 38.80
C PHE A 99 5.91 -61.87 39.05
N GLU A 100 7.21 -61.66 39.21
CA GLU A 100 8.14 -62.67 39.70
C GLU A 100 8.23 -62.56 41.23
N ALA A 101 7.82 -63.63 41.93
CA ALA A 101 7.96 -63.87 43.37
C ALA A 101 7.52 -62.72 44.32
N LEU A 102 6.27 -62.76 44.79
CA LEU A 102 5.79 -61.97 45.93
C LEU A 102 6.03 -62.73 47.24
N ALA A 103 6.35 -62.02 48.33
CA ALA A 103 6.49 -62.62 49.66
C ALA A 103 5.13 -63.05 50.23
N ASP A 104 5.14 -64.00 51.17
CA ASP A 104 3.94 -64.48 51.84
C ASP A 104 3.22 -63.36 52.60
N GLY A 105 1.90 -63.27 52.44
CA GLY A 105 1.09 -62.25 53.08
C GLY A 105 -0.25 -61.98 52.40
N LYS A 106 -1.03 -61.08 53.01
CA LYS A 106 -2.31 -60.60 52.48
C LYS A 106 -2.14 -59.18 51.94
N TYR A 107 -2.47 -59.00 50.67
CA TYR A 107 -2.35 -57.77 49.91
C TYR A 107 -3.65 -57.41 49.20
N ASN A 108 -3.69 -56.24 48.58
CA ASN A 108 -4.77 -55.77 47.74
C ASN A 108 -4.19 -55.24 46.42
N LEU A 109 -4.74 -55.70 45.29
CA LEU A 109 -4.33 -55.32 43.95
C LEU A 109 -5.13 -54.14 43.43
N CYS A 110 -4.41 -53.16 42.88
CA CYS A 110 -4.99 -51.92 42.40
C CYS A 110 -4.35 -51.50 41.08
N VAL A 111 -5.17 -51.15 40.08
CA VAL A 111 -4.70 -50.67 38.77
C VAL A 111 -5.31 -49.30 38.47
N PHE A 112 -4.51 -48.41 37.91
CA PHE A 112 -4.92 -47.06 37.55
C PHE A 112 -4.54 -46.75 36.11
N SER A 113 -5.50 -46.31 35.30
CA SER A 113 -5.21 -45.76 33.97
C SER A 113 -4.79 -44.29 34.08
N ARG A 114 -3.82 -43.89 33.26
CA ARG A 114 -3.29 -42.53 33.20
C ARG A 114 -3.54 -41.92 31.83
N THR A 115 -3.97 -40.67 31.83
CA THR A 115 -3.95 -39.76 30.68
C THR A 115 -3.16 -38.52 31.05
N GLN A 116 -2.72 -37.70 30.09
CA GLN A 116 -1.97 -36.45 30.34
C GLN A 116 -2.55 -35.51 31.42
N LYS A 117 -3.84 -35.64 31.81
CA LYS A 117 -4.49 -34.80 32.83
C LYS A 117 -5.27 -35.54 33.92
N THR A 118 -5.52 -36.86 33.83
CA THR A 118 -6.40 -37.56 34.79
C THR A 118 -5.93 -38.99 35.13
N LYS A 119 -6.09 -39.37 36.41
CA LYS A 119 -5.90 -40.73 36.96
C LYS A 119 -7.28 -41.34 37.21
N LEU A 120 -7.54 -42.53 36.69
CA LEU A 120 -8.81 -43.26 36.88
C LEU A 120 -8.52 -44.67 37.42
N ALA A 121 -9.18 -45.04 38.52
CA ALA A 121 -9.05 -46.36 39.17
C ALA A 121 -9.87 -47.43 38.43
N ALA A 122 -9.39 -48.67 38.42
CA ALA A 122 -10.22 -49.78 37.97
C ALA A 122 -11.43 -49.94 38.93
N VAL A 123 -12.56 -50.39 38.40
CA VAL A 123 -13.83 -50.45 39.15
C VAL A 123 -13.82 -51.44 40.32
N ASN A 124 -12.89 -52.39 40.29
CA ASN A 124 -12.66 -53.40 41.32
C ASN A 124 -11.26 -53.29 41.95
N ASN A 125 -10.72 -52.07 42.06
CA ASN A 125 -9.51 -51.82 42.84
C ASN A 125 -9.70 -52.24 44.31
N GLY A 126 -8.61 -52.67 44.94
CA GLY A 126 -8.67 -53.27 46.26
C GLY A 126 -8.97 -54.76 46.22
N LEU A 127 -8.68 -55.44 45.10
CA LEU A 127 -8.97 -56.86 44.95
C LEU A 127 -8.04 -57.65 45.90
N PRO A 128 -8.58 -58.42 46.86
CA PRO A 128 -7.76 -59.09 47.86
C PRO A 128 -6.91 -60.18 47.21
N LEU A 129 -5.66 -60.28 47.64
CA LEU A 129 -4.68 -61.23 47.18
C LEU A 129 -3.96 -61.85 48.37
N THR A 130 -4.05 -63.16 48.52
CA THR A 130 -3.24 -63.91 49.50
C THR A 130 -2.13 -64.63 48.75
N VAL A 131 -0.89 -64.36 49.14
CA VAL A 131 0.29 -65.06 48.65
C VAL A 131 0.72 -66.00 49.76
N ASP A 132 0.77 -67.29 49.46
CA ASP A 132 1.09 -68.33 50.44
C ASP A 132 1.95 -69.42 49.76
N GLN A 133 3.26 -69.31 49.96
CA GLN A 133 4.28 -70.21 49.40
C GLN A 133 4.99 -71.04 50.48
N SER A 134 4.69 -70.80 51.76
CA SER A 134 5.28 -71.54 52.87
C SER A 134 4.46 -72.77 53.24
N ASN A 135 5.13 -73.75 53.86
CA ASN A 135 4.46 -74.89 54.44
C ASN A 135 3.82 -74.49 55.79
N PRO A 136 2.66 -75.08 56.18
CA PRO A 136 2.00 -74.77 57.45
C PRO A 136 2.91 -75.05 58.67
N ILE A 137 2.88 -74.17 59.67
CA ILE A 137 3.77 -74.28 60.84
C ILE A 137 3.08 -75.08 61.95
N VAL A 138 3.64 -76.23 62.31
CA VAL A 138 3.17 -77.09 63.41
C VAL A 138 4.13 -77.02 64.58
N THR A 139 3.67 -76.54 65.72
CA THR A 139 4.50 -76.45 66.94
C THR A 139 4.07 -77.50 67.97
N ILE A 140 5.03 -78.32 68.42
CA ILE A 140 4.85 -79.33 69.48
C ILE A 140 5.74 -78.98 70.68
N PRO A 141 5.22 -78.98 71.92
CA PRO A 141 6.02 -78.77 73.12
C PRO A 141 7.13 -79.82 73.28
N SER A 142 8.32 -79.42 73.73
CA SER A 142 9.51 -80.28 73.82
C SER A 142 9.49 -81.35 74.93
N GLN A 143 8.47 -81.36 75.80
CA GLN A 143 8.37 -82.29 76.93
C GLN A 143 7.54 -83.51 76.54
N ILE A 144 8.16 -84.70 76.56
CA ILE A 144 7.47 -85.99 76.38
C ILE A 144 6.65 -86.28 77.64
N ARG A 145 5.35 -86.59 77.49
CA ARG A 145 4.46 -86.89 78.63
C ARG A 145 4.44 -88.37 78.98
N ASP A 146 4.42 -88.66 80.27
CA ASP A 146 4.13 -89.98 80.84
C ASP A 146 2.63 -90.06 81.14
N GLU A 147 1.89 -90.89 80.40
CA GLU A 147 0.43 -90.96 80.50
C GLU A 147 -0.01 -92.38 80.91
N SER A 148 -1.04 -92.45 81.75
CA SER A 148 -1.65 -93.70 82.22
C SER A 148 -3.18 -93.72 82.07
N GLN A 149 -3.76 -92.66 81.49
CA GLN A 149 -5.16 -92.51 81.11
C GLN A 149 -5.29 -91.75 79.77
N PRO A 150 -6.44 -91.81 79.07
CA PRO A 150 -6.63 -91.09 77.81
C PRO A 150 -6.49 -89.55 77.93
N PHE A 151 -5.83 -88.88 76.98
CA PHE A 151 -5.50 -87.45 77.06
C PHE A 151 -5.61 -86.72 75.70
N ILE A 152 -5.62 -85.37 75.67
CA ILE A 152 -5.64 -84.55 74.44
C ILE A 152 -4.24 -83.96 74.20
N PRO A 153 -3.62 -84.13 73.01
CA PRO A 153 -2.30 -83.61 72.72
C PRO A 153 -2.33 -82.07 72.66
N GLN A 154 -1.29 -81.42 73.17
CA GLN A 154 -1.14 -79.96 73.13
C GLN A 154 -0.31 -79.60 71.90
N ILE A 155 -0.94 -79.04 70.87
CA ILE A 155 -0.29 -78.57 69.63
C ILE A 155 -0.83 -77.19 69.24
N SER A 156 -0.07 -76.44 68.44
CA SER A 156 -0.57 -75.28 67.70
C SER A 156 -0.22 -75.41 66.23
N VAL A 157 -1.15 -74.99 65.37
CA VAL A 157 -1.00 -74.97 63.91
C VAL A 157 -1.28 -73.55 63.44
N GLU A 158 -0.33 -72.94 62.76
CA GLU A 158 -0.44 -71.60 62.17
C GLU A 158 -0.22 -71.69 60.66
N ASP A 159 -1.11 -71.07 59.90
CA ASP A 159 -1.03 -71.04 58.44
C ASP A 159 -1.79 -69.83 57.86
N LEU A 160 -1.39 -69.36 56.67
CA LEU A 160 -2.01 -68.22 55.99
C LEU A 160 -3.23 -68.62 55.15
N SER A 161 -3.29 -69.87 54.68
CA SER A 161 -4.44 -70.48 54.00
C SER A 161 -5.22 -71.46 54.90
N GLU A 162 -6.39 -71.91 54.44
CA GLU A 162 -7.19 -72.88 55.19
C GLU A 162 -6.49 -74.25 55.17
N PHE A 163 -6.49 -74.98 56.30
CA PHE A 163 -5.76 -76.25 56.42
C PHE A 163 -6.63 -77.41 56.90
N SER A 164 -6.12 -78.63 56.69
CA SER A 164 -6.70 -79.90 57.14
C SER A 164 -5.67 -80.72 57.92
N ILE A 165 -6.13 -81.58 58.84
CA ILE A 165 -5.26 -82.37 59.72
C ILE A 165 -5.57 -83.86 59.56
N LEU A 166 -4.53 -84.69 59.69
CA LEU A 166 -4.65 -86.14 59.82
C LEU A 166 -3.65 -86.70 60.85
N TRP A 167 -4.15 -87.43 61.83
CA TRP A 167 -3.35 -88.14 62.84
C TRP A 167 -3.25 -89.64 62.50
N THR A 168 -2.03 -90.18 62.49
CA THR A 168 -1.77 -91.61 62.24
C THR A 168 -0.72 -92.17 63.21
N LYS A 169 -0.80 -93.46 63.53
CA LYS A 169 0.21 -94.11 64.37
C LYS A 169 1.48 -94.36 63.56
N ALA A 170 2.63 -93.94 64.08
CA ALA A 170 3.94 -94.17 63.45
C ALA A 170 4.69 -95.35 64.08
N ALA A 171 4.80 -95.41 65.42
CA ALA A 171 5.58 -96.44 66.13
C ALA A 171 5.06 -96.74 67.56
N GLY A 172 5.42 -97.92 68.08
CA GLY A 172 5.07 -98.43 69.42
C GLY A 172 4.44 -99.84 69.38
N ASP A 173 4.76 -100.71 70.35
CA ASP A 173 4.48 -102.15 70.33
C ASP A 173 3.01 -102.57 70.65
N GLY A 174 2.13 -101.58 70.84
CA GLY A 174 0.70 -101.73 71.15
C GLY A 174 -0.21 -100.92 70.22
N THR A 175 -1.53 -101.00 70.38
CA THR A 175 -2.49 -100.19 69.62
C THR A 175 -2.71 -98.81 70.25
N VAL A 176 -2.80 -97.76 69.42
CA VAL A 176 -3.12 -96.39 69.85
C VAL A 176 -4.54 -96.07 69.39
N SER A 177 -5.41 -95.67 70.32
CA SER A 177 -6.78 -95.25 69.99
C SER A 177 -6.83 -93.74 69.80
N ILE A 178 -7.40 -93.27 68.69
CA ILE A 178 -7.55 -91.85 68.32
C ILE A 178 -9.03 -91.56 68.11
N SER A 179 -9.61 -90.67 68.93
CA SER A 179 -11.07 -90.46 68.93
C SER A 179 -11.62 -89.83 67.64
N ASN A 180 -10.92 -88.87 67.04
CA ASN A 180 -11.20 -88.34 65.70
C ASN A 180 -9.89 -87.91 65.02
N PRO A 181 -9.39 -88.68 64.03
CA PRO A 181 -8.07 -88.45 63.45
C PRO A 181 -7.97 -87.21 62.56
N GLN A 182 -9.07 -86.49 62.27
CA GLN A 182 -9.02 -85.24 61.49
C GLN A 182 -9.27 -83.97 62.32
N SER A 183 -9.43 -84.13 63.65
CA SER A 183 -9.59 -83.00 64.56
C SER A 183 -8.23 -82.42 64.98
N VAL A 184 -8.18 -81.11 65.24
CA VAL A 184 -7.03 -80.46 65.89
C VAL A 184 -6.84 -80.97 67.32
N ASN A 185 -7.93 -81.37 67.99
CA ASN A 185 -7.93 -81.79 69.40
C ASN A 185 -8.51 -83.22 69.58
N PRO A 186 -7.82 -84.29 69.14
CA PRO A 186 -8.25 -85.67 69.37
C PRO A 186 -7.93 -86.13 70.80
N THR A 187 -8.51 -87.24 71.24
CA THR A 187 -8.12 -87.94 72.49
C THR A 187 -7.31 -89.19 72.15
N LEU A 188 -6.21 -89.42 72.86
CA LEU A 188 -5.22 -90.48 72.63
C LEU A 188 -5.11 -91.43 73.84
N SER A 189 -4.97 -92.73 73.60
CA SER A 189 -4.63 -93.75 74.62
C SER A 189 -3.90 -94.95 74.00
N ALA A 190 -3.22 -95.77 74.82
CA ALA A 190 -2.54 -96.99 74.37
C ALA A 190 -2.88 -98.23 75.23
N ASP A 191 -2.70 -99.43 74.67
CA ASP A 191 -3.07 -100.70 75.32
C ASP A 191 -1.90 -101.41 76.04
N LYS A 192 -0.65 -101.05 75.74
CA LYS A 192 0.57 -101.62 76.33
C LYS A 192 1.55 -100.56 76.77
N ASN A 193 2.43 -100.94 77.69
CA ASN A 193 3.47 -100.03 78.17
C ASN A 193 4.58 -99.90 77.14
N GLY A 194 5.04 -98.68 76.91
CA GLY A 194 6.03 -98.38 75.89
C GLY A 194 5.99 -96.91 75.49
N VAL A 195 6.95 -96.52 74.66
CA VAL A 195 6.96 -95.20 74.03
C VAL A 195 6.20 -95.30 72.71
N TYR A 196 5.22 -94.44 72.53
CA TYR A 196 4.43 -94.34 71.30
C TYR A 196 4.77 -93.06 70.57
N VAL A 197 4.83 -93.16 69.25
CA VAL A 197 5.01 -92.03 68.34
C VAL A 197 3.84 -92.01 67.36
N ILE A 198 3.18 -90.86 67.25
CA ILE A 198 2.12 -90.62 66.26
C ILE A 198 2.56 -89.50 65.32
N THR A 199 2.17 -89.59 64.06
CA THR A 199 2.40 -88.55 63.06
C THR A 199 1.16 -87.68 62.95
N ILE A 200 1.35 -86.36 63.01
CA ILE A 200 0.38 -85.38 62.55
C ILE A 200 0.81 -84.88 61.17
N THR A 201 -0.08 -85.00 60.20
CA THR A 201 0.07 -84.42 58.86
C THR A 201 -0.89 -83.24 58.75
N VAL A 202 -0.35 -82.03 58.56
CA VAL A 202 -1.14 -80.84 58.24
C VAL A 202 -0.97 -80.53 56.76
N THR A 203 -2.08 -80.41 56.05
CA THR A 203 -2.09 -80.07 54.62
C THR A 203 -2.91 -78.79 54.44
N ASP A 204 -2.30 -77.77 53.86
CA ASP A 204 -2.98 -76.53 53.51
C ASP A 204 -3.89 -76.70 52.28
N SER A 205 -4.67 -75.67 51.96
CA SER A 205 -5.59 -75.66 50.81
C SER A 205 -4.88 -75.62 49.45
N LEU A 206 -3.57 -75.39 49.43
CA LEU A 206 -2.71 -75.30 48.26
C LEU A 206 -1.89 -76.59 48.02
N GLY A 207 -1.95 -77.54 48.94
CA GLY A 207 -1.29 -78.84 48.87
C GLY A 207 0.09 -78.89 49.52
N HIS A 208 0.54 -77.83 50.20
CA HIS A 208 1.73 -77.87 51.04
C HIS A 208 1.47 -78.71 52.28
N LYS A 209 2.48 -79.50 52.68
CA LYS A 209 2.33 -80.53 53.72
C LYS A 209 3.47 -80.47 54.72
N VAL A 210 3.11 -80.48 56.00
CA VAL A 210 4.06 -80.72 57.09
C VAL A 210 3.66 -81.97 57.86
N GLU A 211 4.62 -82.84 58.07
CA GLU A 211 4.50 -84.02 58.92
C GLU A 211 5.37 -83.84 60.15
N GLN A 212 4.77 -83.99 61.33
CA GLN A 212 5.47 -83.85 62.61
C GLN A 212 5.17 -85.05 63.51
N LEU A 213 6.18 -85.48 64.27
CA LEU A 213 6.06 -86.59 65.22
C LEU A 213 5.70 -86.08 66.62
N TYR A 214 4.71 -86.72 67.27
CA TYR A 214 4.32 -86.49 68.65
C TYR A 214 4.55 -87.76 69.47
N SER A 215 5.35 -87.68 70.54
CA SER A 215 5.76 -88.83 71.35
C SER A 215 5.18 -88.78 72.76
N PHE A 216 4.73 -89.92 73.30
CA PHE A 216 4.31 -90.09 74.69
C PHE A 216 4.68 -91.49 75.22
N VAL A 217 4.81 -91.64 76.54
CA VAL A 217 5.11 -92.92 77.20
C VAL A 217 3.90 -93.45 77.94
N TRP A 218 3.58 -94.74 77.76
CA TRP A 218 2.56 -95.47 78.51
C TRP A 218 3.24 -96.44 79.49
N LYS A 219 2.88 -96.44 80.78
CA LYS A 219 3.58 -97.24 81.82
C LYS A 219 2.65 -98.17 82.61
N GLY A 220 3.13 -99.38 82.84
CA GLY A 220 2.49 -100.47 83.58
C GLY A 220 3.54 -101.55 83.91
N SER A 221 3.26 -102.38 84.90
CA SER A 221 4.27 -102.77 85.91
C SER A 221 5.13 -104.05 85.65
N SER A 222 6.46 -103.93 85.80
CA SER A 222 7.54 -104.87 86.33
C SER A 222 8.36 -105.89 85.44
N VAL A 223 9.64 -106.20 85.85
CA VAL A 223 10.91 -106.62 85.10
C VAL A 223 11.70 -107.86 85.76
N PRO A 224 12.97 -108.35 85.42
CA PRO A 224 13.45 -109.49 84.51
C PRO A 224 14.46 -110.61 85.06
N GLY A 225 15.01 -111.51 84.18
CA GLY A 225 16.08 -112.57 84.34
C GLY A 225 17.13 -112.66 83.17
N LEU A 226 17.98 -113.73 83.01
CA LEU A 226 19.10 -113.89 82.00
C LEU A 226 18.72 -113.47 80.57
N THR A 227 19.48 -112.56 79.94
CA THR A 227 19.10 -111.98 78.62
C THR A 227 20.26 -111.81 77.64
N PHE A 228 20.07 -112.31 76.41
CA PHE A 228 20.72 -111.78 75.21
C PHE A 228 20.09 -110.43 74.84
N GLN A 229 20.91 -109.41 74.59
CA GLN A 229 20.40 -108.09 74.20
C GLN A 229 20.55 -107.89 72.69
N SER A 230 21.78 -108.01 72.16
CA SER A 230 22.03 -107.86 70.73
C SER A 230 23.37 -108.44 70.29
N LEU A 231 23.50 -108.77 69.01
CA LEU A 231 24.76 -109.02 68.33
C LEU A 231 24.79 -108.12 67.09
N ALA A 232 25.10 -106.85 67.35
CA ALA A 232 24.91 -105.77 66.40
C ALA A 232 26.10 -105.66 65.45
N ARG A 233 25.89 -105.09 64.27
CA ARG A 233 26.97 -104.79 63.32
C ARG A 233 28.05 -103.91 63.95
N SER A 234 29.31 -104.09 63.56
CA SER A 234 30.44 -103.32 64.09
C SER A 234 31.57 -103.20 63.07
N GLY A 235 32.54 -102.32 63.35
CA GLY A 235 33.69 -102.09 62.48
C GLY A 235 33.27 -101.66 61.07
N VAL A 236 33.90 -102.23 60.05
CA VAL A 236 33.60 -101.94 58.64
C VAL A 236 32.19 -102.35 58.21
N ALA A 237 31.54 -103.29 58.91
CA ALA A 237 30.19 -103.73 58.58
C ALA A 237 29.09 -102.88 59.23
N SER A 238 29.45 -101.80 59.94
CA SER A 238 28.49 -100.98 60.70
C SER A 238 27.37 -100.39 59.83
N ASP A 239 27.65 -100.13 58.55
CA ASP A 239 26.67 -99.64 57.59
C ASP A 239 25.76 -100.74 56.99
N GLY A 240 26.02 -102.02 57.32
CA GLY A 240 25.28 -103.17 56.81
C GLY A 240 25.95 -103.95 55.70
N SER A 241 27.03 -103.44 55.12
CA SER A 241 27.71 -104.08 54.01
C SER A 241 29.22 -104.10 54.21
N ILE A 242 29.92 -104.88 53.40
CA ILE A 242 31.37 -104.85 53.29
C ILE A 242 31.69 -104.70 51.81
N ASN A 243 32.30 -103.59 51.45
CA ASN A 243 32.70 -103.32 50.08
C ASN A 243 34.13 -103.77 49.77
N LEU A 244 34.53 -103.60 48.51
CA LEU A 244 35.84 -103.98 48.00
C LEU A 244 37.01 -103.34 48.78
N SER A 245 36.83 -102.10 49.26
CA SER A 245 37.87 -101.38 50.00
C SER A 245 38.01 -101.84 51.45
N GLU A 246 36.94 -102.37 52.03
CA GLU A 246 36.85 -102.84 53.41
C GLU A 246 37.19 -104.32 53.57
N ARG A 247 37.23 -105.09 52.47
CA ARG A 247 37.44 -106.56 52.47
C ARG A 247 38.60 -107.03 53.33
N ASN A 248 39.66 -106.23 53.43
CA ASN A 248 40.89 -106.60 54.13
C ASN A 248 40.95 -106.08 55.58
N ASP A 249 39.91 -105.43 56.11
CA ASP A 249 39.92 -104.93 57.48
C ASP A 249 39.93 -106.07 58.51
N PRO A 250 40.87 -106.04 59.49
CA PRO A 250 41.02 -107.11 60.47
C PRO A 250 40.06 -106.99 61.68
N SER A 251 39.18 -106.00 61.72
CA SER A 251 38.27 -105.78 62.86
C SER A 251 37.09 -106.75 62.84
N PRO A 252 36.56 -107.16 64.01
CA PRO A 252 35.33 -107.94 64.09
C PRO A 252 34.14 -107.18 63.48
N ILE A 253 33.35 -107.87 62.66
CA ILE A 253 32.21 -107.26 61.93
C ILE A 253 30.89 -107.24 62.73
N TRP A 254 30.90 -107.80 63.95
CA TRP A 254 29.81 -107.69 64.93
C TRP A 254 30.33 -107.40 66.34
N ILE A 255 29.46 -106.90 67.21
CA ILE A 255 29.70 -106.70 68.64
C ILE A 255 28.56 -107.29 69.48
N LEU A 256 28.92 -108.12 70.46
CA LEU A 256 27.96 -108.80 71.34
C LEU A 256 27.65 -107.94 72.57
N ASN A 257 26.35 -107.76 72.86
CA ASN A 257 25.86 -107.19 74.11
C ASN A 257 24.92 -108.19 74.82
N GLN A 258 25.27 -108.55 76.05
CA GLN A 258 24.55 -109.51 76.87
C GLN A 258 24.76 -109.23 78.35
N SER A 259 23.85 -109.72 79.19
CA SER A 259 24.02 -109.66 80.64
C SER A 259 23.75 -111.02 81.28
N GLY A 260 24.71 -111.48 82.09
CA GLY A 260 24.56 -112.63 82.96
C GLY A 260 25.20 -113.93 82.47
N ALA A 261 25.81 -114.02 81.27
CA ALA A 261 26.43 -115.27 80.81
C ALA A 261 27.87 -115.48 81.38
N SER A 262 28.23 -116.73 81.69
CA SER A 262 29.57 -117.14 82.15
C SER A 262 30.45 -117.75 81.04
N SER A 263 29.87 -118.24 79.94
CA SER A 263 30.60 -118.66 78.73
C SER A 263 29.87 -118.26 77.44
N ILE A 264 30.65 -117.99 76.39
CA ILE A 264 30.20 -117.46 75.09
C ILE A 264 30.91 -118.23 73.97
N SER A 265 30.15 -118.70 72.98
CA SER A 265 30.68 -119.35 71.77
C SER A 265 29.86 -118.95 70.55
N TYR A 266 30.49 -118.93 69.37
CA TYR A 266 29.90 -118.48 68.11
C TYR A 266 29.90 -119.59 67.05
N SER A 267 29.05 -119.46 66.04
CA SER A 267 29.15 -120.25 64.81
C SER A 267 30.13 -119.61 63.81
N LEU A 268 30.57 -120.37 62.81
CA LEU A 268 31.13 -119.80 61.59
C LEU A 268 30.12 -118.83 60.91
N PRO A 269 30.59 -117.84 60.11
CA PRO A 269 29.70 -117.05 59.27
C PRO A 269 28.92 -117.95 58.31
N GLN A 270 27.60 -117.81 58.31
CA GLN A 270 26.72 -118.56 57.44
C GLN A 270 25.96 -117.60 56.53
N ALA A 271 25.89 -117.93 55.25
CA ALA A 271 25.06 -117.21 54.30
C ALA A 271 23.57 -117.44 54.64
N ASP A 272 22.81 -116.36 54.75
CA ASP A 272 21.39 -116.35 55.06
C ASP A 272 20.62 -115.25 54.29
N PRO A 273 20.64 -115.28 52.94
CA PRO A 273 19.94 -114.28 52.11
C PRO A 273 18.42 -114.27 52.35
N SER A 274 17.84 -115.41 52.75
CA SER A 274 16.40 -115.55 53.06
C SER A 274 16.02 -115.16 54.49
N HIS A 275 16.99 -114.79 55.33
CA HIS A 275 16.81 -114.51 56.76
C HIS A 275 16.21 -115.69 57.56
N ALA A 276 16.30 -116.92 57.03
CA ALA A 276 15.62 -118.11 57.53
C ALA A 276 16.46 -118.92 58.53
N LEU A 277 17.75 -118.59 58.68
CA LEU A 277 18.63 -119.28 59.63
C LEU A 277 18.14 -119.07 61.07
N ALA A 278 17.89 -120.17 61.79
CA ALA A 278 17.54 -120.16 63.20
C ALA A 278 18.77 -120.45 64.07
N CYS A 279 19.02 -119.57 65.05
CA CYS A 279 20.09 -119.75 66.04
C CYS A 279 19.52 -120.46 67.27
N ASP A 280 19.67 -121.77 67.30
CA ASP A 280 19.25 -122.64 68.40
C ASP A 280 20.26 -123.78 68.60
N ALA A 281 19.90 -124.78 69.40
CA ALA A 281 20.77 -125.92 69.70
C ALA A 281 21.17 -126.78 68.47
N SER A 282 20.55 -126.59 67.30
CA SER A 282 20.89 -127.31 66.06
C SER A 282 22.12 -126.76 65.33
N GLN A 283 22.57 -125.55 65.66
CA GLN A 283 23.79 -124.96 65.10
C GLN A 283 25.05 -125.47 65.80
N ILE A 284 26.19 -125.37 65.10
CA ILE A 284 27.52 -125.69 65.64
C ILE A 284 28.13 -124.39 66.18
N TYR A 285 28.60 -124.42 67.43
CA TYR A 285 29.18 -123.27 68.15
C TYR A 285 30.60 -123.59 68.62
N ASP A 286 31.54 -123.64 67.69
CA ASP A 286 32.96 -124.00 67.90
C ASP A 286 33.90 -122.79 67.88
N GLU A 287 33.41 -121.61 67.51
CA GLU A 287 34.21 -120.40 67.41
C GLU A 287 34.27 -119.64 68.74
N THR A 288 35.47 -119.18 69.09
CA THR A 288 35.71 -118.39 70.32
C THR A 288 35.79 -116.88 70.08
N SER A 289 35.76 -116.45 68.83
CA SER A 289 35.85 -115.05 68.42
C SER A 289 34.85 -114.71 67.32
N ILE A 290 34.44 -113.44 67.27
CA ILE A 290 33.59 -112.93 66.19
C ILE A 290 34.44 -112.82 64.90
N PRO A 291 33.94 -113.26 63.74
CA PRO A 291 34.64 -113.18 62.46
C PRO A 291 34.94 -111.74 62.00
N THR A 292 35.87 -111.60 61.06
CA THR A 292 36.23 -110.35 60.36
C THR A 292 35.76 -110.37 58.91
N ALA A 293 35.91 -109.26 58.18
CA ALA A 293 35.54 -109.17 56.77
C ALA A 293 36.22 -110.22 55.89
N GLN A 294 37.47 -110.61 56.20
CA GLN A 294 38.23 -111.60 55.45
C GLN A 294 37.67 -113.02 55.57
N ASN A 295 36.88 -113.31 56.61
CA ASN A 295 36.27 -114.62 56.79
C ASN A 295 35.06 -114.87 55.86
N LEU A 296 34.57 -113.83 55.18
CA LEU A 296 33.50 -113.93 54.20
C LEU A 296 34.11 -114.16 52.81
N THR A 297 33.78 -115.29 52.17
CA THR A 297 34.51 -115.76 50.97
C THR A 297 33.73 -115.64 49.67
N VAL A 298 32.40 -115.52 49.74
CA VAL A 298 31.48 -115.42 48.60
C VAL A 298 30.55 -114.23 48.82
N GLU A 299 30.17 -113.51 47.77
CA GLU A 299 29.21 -112.41 47.88
C GLU A 299 27.82 -112.95 48.25
N ASP A 300 27.37 -112.66 49.47
CA ASP A 300 26.07 -113.07 50.02
C ASP A 300 25.76 -112.24 51.29
N SER A 301 24.56 -112.40 51.84
CA SER A 301 24.20 -111.88 53.17
C SER A 301 24.58 -112.89 54.25
N TYR A 302 25.37 -112.48 55.23
CA TYR A 302 25.88 -113.34 56.30
C TYR A 302 25.33 -112.96 57.66
N VAL A 303 25.19 -113.99 58.50
CA VAL A 303 24.90 -113.89 59.93
C VAL A 303 25.78 -114.88 60.69
N ILE A 304 25.92 -114.65 62.00
CA ILE A 304 26.46 -115.63 62.95
C ILE A 304 25.46 -115.87 64.07
N CYS A 305 25.55 -117.05 64.68
CA CYS A 305 24.83 -117.37 65.89
C CYS A 305 25.76 -117.28 67.10
N VAL A 306 25.24 -116.82 68.24
CA VAL A 306 25.91 -116.86 69.54
C VAL A 306 25.16 -117.76 70.50
N LYS A 307 25.89 -118.51 71.32
CA LYS A 307 25.38 -119.27 72.45
C LYS A 307 25.93 -118.69 73.74
N LEU A 308 25.03 -118.22 74.61
CA LEU A 308 25.32 -117.76 75.96
C LEU A 308 24.96 -118.85 76.95
N SER A 309 25.84 -119.18 77.88
CA SER A 309 25.55 -120.17 78.93
C SER A 309 25.91 -119.65 80.31
N LEU A 310 25.12 -120.02 81.31
CA LEU A 310 25.42 -119.89 82.74
C LEU A 310 26.02 -121.19 83.29
N ASP A 311 26.74 -121.10 84.41
CA ASP A 311 27.36 -122.27 85.08
C ASP A 311 26.34 -123.30 85.59
N ASP A 312 25.07 -122.89 85.73
CA ASP A 312 23.93 -123.75 86.13
C ASP A 312 23.29 -124.51 84.95
N GLY A 313 23.78 -124.30 83.73
CA GLY A 313 23.31 -124.96 82.51
C GLY A 313 22.20 -124.23 81.75
N GLN A 314 21.74 -123.05 82.20
CA GLN A 314 20.83 -122.22 81.41
C GLN A 314 21.51 -121.70 80.13
N THR A 315 20.82 -121.75 79.00
CA THR A 315 21.35 -121.29 77.71
C THR A 315 20.37 -120.35 77.00
N VAL A 316 20.92 -119.30 76.39
CA VAL A 316 20.20 -118.37 75.51
C VAL A 316 20.98 -118.24 74.21
N TYR A 317 20.28 -118.36 73.08
CA TYR A 317 20.87 -118.21 71.76
C TYR A 317 20.51 -116.83 71.19
N GLY A 318 21.44 -116.25 70.43
CA GLY A 318 21.27 -114.97 69.75
C GLY A 318 21.70 -115.07 68.29
N LYS A 319 21.04 -114.31 67.42
CA LYS A 319 21.40 -114.15 66.02
C LYS A 319 21.99 -112.76 65.82
N SER A 320 23.01 -112.64 64.97
CA SER A 320 23.55 -111.33 64.60
C SER A 320 22.62 -110.59 63.64
N ASP A 321 22.79 -109.27 63.58
CA ASP A 321 22.28 -108.49 62.44
C ASP A 321 22.92 -109.00 61.13
N PRO A 322 22.20 -109.04 60.00
CA PRO A 322 22.77 -109.46 58.73
C PRO A 322 23.76 -108.45 58.19
N VAL A 323 24.84 -108.93 57.57
CA VAL A 323 25.89 -108.15 56.88
C VAL A 323 26.06 -108.67 55.46
N VAL A 324 26.04 -107.79 54.46
CA VAL A 324 26.17 -108.18 53.04
C VAL A 324 27.62 -108.02 52.56
N LEU A 325 28.22 -109.06 51.99
CA LEU A 325 29.49 -108.94 51.26
C LEU A 325 29.19 -108.65 49.79
N ASP A 326 29.62 -107.49 49.29
CA ASP A 326 29.49 -107.10 47.89
C ASP A 326 30.76 -106.39 47.43
N LEU A 327 31.53 -107.05 46.57
CA LEU A 327 32.85 -106.63 46.13
C LEU A 327 32.85 -106.23 44.66
N THR A 328 31.69 -106.28 43.99
CA THR A 328 31.55 -106.07 42.57
C THR A 328 31.22 -104.60 42.31
N PRO A 329 32.17 -103.79 41.79
CA PRO A 329 31.90 -102.39 41.55
C PRO A 329 30.87 -102.19 40.42
N PRO A 330 30.18 -101.04 40.39
CA PRO A 330 29.33 -100.67 39.26
C PRO A 330 30.04 -100.68 37.91
N THR A 331 29.31 -100.92 36.83
CA THR A 331 29.85 -100.89 35.46
C THR A 331 29.47 -99.59 34.75
N PHE A 332 30.48 -98.82 34.34
CA PHE A 332 30.32 -97.69 33.43
C PHE A 332 30.41 -98.15 31.97
N THR A 333 29.47 -97.74 31.10
CA THR A 333 29.51 -98.03 29.66
C THR A 333 29.83 -96.78 28.84
N SER A 334 29.06 -95.71 28.99
CA SER A 334 29.30 -94.46 28.25
C SER A 334 28.66 -93.24 28.91
N LEU A 335 29.20 -92.07 28.61
CA LEU A 335 28.58 -90.78 28.90
C LEU A 335 28.66 -89.92 27.62
N ALA A 336 27.74 -90.22 26.71
CA ALA A 336 27.75 -89.74 25.32
C ALA A 336 26.96 -88.43 25.19
N ASN A 337 27.31 -87.62 24.19
CA ASN A 337 26.63 -86.37 23.89
C ASN A 337 25.13 -86.57 23.65
N ALA A 338 24.31 -85.65 24.15
CA ALA A 338 22.87 -85.73 24.06
C ALA A 338 22.23 -84.34 23.93
N ASN A 339 20.97 -84.31 23.48
CA ASN A 339 20.17 -83.10 23.34
C ASN A 339 20.90 -82.05 22.49
N ALA A 340 21.12 -80.86 23.04
CA ALA A 340 21.80 -79.76 22.37
C ALA A 340 23.25 -80.09 21.97
N ALA A 341 23.92 -81.01 22.67
CA ALA A 341 25.32 -81.31 22.41
C ALA A 341 25.54 -82.42 21.37
N ILE A 342 24.48 -82.93 20.72
CA ILE A 342 24.54 -84.15 19.91
C ILE A 342 25.50 -84.04 18.72
N ASP A 343 25.67 -82.86 18.16
CA ASP A 343 26.62 -82.53 17.09
C ASP A 343 28.03 -82.18 17.62
N GLY A 344 28.19 -82.19 18.95
CA GLY A 344 29.43 -81.85 19.64
C GLY A 344 29.64 -80.37 19.89
N ILE A 345 28.73 -79.50 19.44
CA ILE A 345 28.82 -78.05 19.59
C ILE A 345 27.62 -77.56 20.40
N ILE A 346 27.85 -76.60 21.29
CA ILE A 346 26.79 -75.78 21.89
C ILE A 346 26.88 -74.41 21.25
N ASN A 347 25.96 -74.16 20.32
CA ASN A 347 25.89 -72.90 19.60
C ASN A 347 25.18 -71.80 20.42
N ASN A 348 25.09 -70.60 19.87
CA ASN A 348 24.50 -69.44 20.52
C ASN A 348 23.00 -69.60 20.83
N ALA A 349 22.26 -70.37 20.02
CA ALA A 349 20.84 -70.63 20.24
C ALA A 349 20.63 -71.67 21.37
N GLU A 350 21.58 -72.59 21.52
CA GLU A 350 21.52 -73.68 22.50
C GLU A 350 22.06 -73.32 23.88
N LYS A 351 22.89 -72.28 23.99
CA LYS A 351 23.65 -71.95 25.22
C LYS A 351 22.81 -71.72 26.48
N PHE A 352 21.50 -71.50 26.36
CA PHE A 352 20.58 -71.31 27.48
C PHE A 352 19.67 -72.51 27.74
N LEU A 353 19.80 -73.58 26.96
CA LEU A 353 19.04 -74.80 27.19
C LEU A 353 19.48 -75.46 28.51
N VAL A 354 18.52 -76.08 29.18
CA VAL A 354 18.72 -76.75 30.47
C VAL A 354 18.73 -78.28 30.35
N SER A 355 18.43 -78.80 29.15
CA SER A 355 18.47 -80.24 28.90
C SER A 355 19.90 -80.78 29.05
N PRO A 356 20.07 -81.98 29.64
CA PRO A 356 21.39 -82.58 29.87
C PRO A 356 22.26 -82.63 28.61
N MET A 357 23.53 -82.21 28.72
CA MET A 357 24.48 -82.27 27.60
C MET A 357 24.96 -83.70 27.29
N TRP A 358 24.79 -84.63 28.23
CA TRP A 358 25.18 -86.03 28.08
C TRP A 358 24.11 -86.98 28.58
N THR A 359 24.18 -88.24 28.15
CA THR A 359 23.37 -89.34 28.67
C THR A 359 24.29 -90.43 29.24
N LEU A 360 24.08 -90.79 30.51
CA LEU A 360 24.80 -91.87 31.17
C LEU A 360 24.22 -93.22 30.77
N VAL A 361 25.09 -94.15 30.41
CA VAL A 361 24.78 -95.58 30.28
C VAL A 361 25.73 -96.34 31.22
N GLY A 362 25.15 -97.02 32.19
CA GLY A 362 25.86 -97.85 33.17
C GLY A 362 24.88 -98.77 33.90
N SER A 363 25.40 -99.72 34.68
CA SER A 363 24.61 -100.69 35.43
C SER A 363 25.25 -101.04 36.77
N GLY A 364 24.46 -101.60 37.69
CA GLY A 364 24.96 -102.07 38.99
C GLY A 364 25.22 -100.96 40.01
N TYR A 365 24.95 -99.69 39.69
CA TYR A 365 24.99 -98.59 40.66
C TYR A 365 23.61 -98.31 41.25
N THR A 366 23.59 -97.79 42.48
CA THR A 366 22.39 -97.28 43.15
C THR A 366 22.36 -95.76 43.21
N ALA A 367 23.51 -95.10 43.05
CA ALA A 367 23.61 -93.66 42.88
C ALA A 367 24.64 -93.28 41.82
N ALA A 368 24.34 -92.20 41.09
CA ALA A 368 25.26 -91.52 40.19
C ALA A 368 25.40 -90.07 40.64
N ARG A 369 26.64 -89.59 40.78
CA ARG A 369 26.98 -88.22 41.13
C ARG A 369 27.90 -87.64 40.07
N TYR A 370 27.75 -86.35 39.79
CA TYR A 370 28.48 -85.68 38.72
C TYR A 370 29.26 -84.49 39.27
N THR A 371 30.33 -84.10 38.59
CA THR A 371 30.97 -82.80 38.82
C THR A 371 30.15 -81.68 38.18
N SER A 372 30.56 -80.42 38.33
CA SER A 372 30.22 -79.42 37.32
C SER A 372 30.90 -79.77 35.98
N ALA A 373 30.35 -79.29 34.85
CA ALA A 373 31.05 -79.36 33.58
C ALA A 373 32.30 -78.48 33.66
N ALA A 374 33.46 -79.06 33.39
CA ALA A 374 34.76 -78.42 33.57
C ALA A 374 35.49 -78.27 32.24
N ASP A 375 36.40 -77.30 32.19
CA ASP A 375 37.27 -77.07 31.03
C ASP A 375 38.08 -78.35 30.75
N ASP A 376 37.97 -78.82 29.51
CA ASP A 376 38.67 -79.99 29.00
C ASP A 376 39.57 -79.63 27.81
N SER A 377 40.01 -78.39 27.71
CA SER A 377 40.95 -77.94 26.67
C SER A 377 42.17 -78.88 26.61
N GLY A 378 42.40 -79.49 25.44
CA GLY A 378 43.47 -80.48 25.25
C GLY A 378 43.29 -81.82 25.97
N GLY A 379 42.09 -82.12 26.47
CA GLY A 379 41.78 -83.36 27.21
C GLY A 379 42.22 -83.34 28.68
N ALA A 380 42.44 -82.16 29.26
CA ALA A 380 43.05 -81.97 30.57
C ALA A 380 42.23 -82.47 31.77
N LEU A 381 40.91 -82.68 31.64
CA LEU A 381 40.06 -83.12 32.75
C LEU A 381 40.37 -84.59 33.12
N ILE A 382 40.71 -84.81 34.39
CA ILE A 382 40.98 -86.14 34.98
C ILE A 382 39.86 -86.48 35.98
N CYS A 383 39.22 -87.64 35.81
CA CYS A 383 38.16 -88.11 36.70
C CYS A 383 38.68 -89.17 37.67
N GLY A 384 38.52 -88.92 38.97
CA GLY A 384 38.93 -89.82 40.04
C GLY A 384 38.44 -89.32 41.40
N SER A 385 38.93 -89.92 42.49
CA SER A 385 38.47 -89.62 43.86
C SER A 385 38.83 -88.21 44.36
N ALA A 386 39.70 -87.49 43.67
CA ALA A 386 40.08 -86.12 44.01
C ALA A 386 39.10 -85.05 43.48
N ALA A 387 38.17 -85.43 42.60
CA ALA A 387 37.16 -84.51 42.06
C ALA A 387 35.95 -84.37 43.01
N LEU A 388 35.25 -83.24 42.93
CA LEU A 388 34.06 -82.97 43.74
C LEU A 388 32.77 -83.36 43.00
N TYR A 389 32.11 -84.43 43.45
CA TYR A 389 30.88 -84.96 42.85
C TYR A 389 29.62 -84.48 43.61
N ASP A 390 29.34 -83.19 43.55
CA ASP A 390 28.23 -82.55 44.29
C ASP A 390 26.91 -82.50 43.52
N GLN A 391 26.90 -82.82 42.22
CA GLN A 391 25.70 -82.78 41.38
C GLN A 391 24.95 -84.12 41.35
N THR A 392 23.62 -84.06 41.36
CA THR A 392 22.73 -85.22 41.20
C THR A 392 22.20 -85.38 39.77
N GLN A 393 22.39 -84.37 38.92
CA GLN A 393 21.92 -84.33 37.54
C GLN A 393 23.06 -83.89 36.62
N ILE A 394 23.00 -84.32 35.36
CA ILE A 394 23.93 -83.87 34.33
C ILE A 394 23.58 -82.41 33.97
N PRO A 395 24.53 -81.47 34.00
CA PRO A 395 24.27 -80.08 33.67
C PRO A 395 23.85 -79.90 32.20
N GLY A 396 22.98 -78.91 31.98
CA GLY A 396 22.63 -78.43 30.63
C GLY A 396 23.53 -77.28 30.17
N PRO A 397 23.48 -76.90 28.88
CA PRO A 397 24.27 -75.81 28.30
C PRO A 397 24.30 -74.50 29.09
N SER A 398 23.19 -74.15 29.77
CA SER A 398 23.06 -72.95 30.57
C SER A 398 24.06 -72.86 31.74
N SER A 399 24.69 -73.96 32.15
CA SER A 399 25.72 -73.95 33.20
C SER A 399 27.07 -73.45 32.69
N LEU A 400 27.26 -73.34 31.36
CA LEU A 400 28.50 -72.92 30.73
C LEU A 400 28.44 -71.41 30.43
N THR A 401 29.33 -70.65 31.06
CA THR A 401 29.33 -69.17 30.97
C THR A 401 30.37 -68.62 30.00
N VAL A 402 31.34 -69.44 29.60
CA VAL A 402 32.46 -69.06 28.71
C VAL A 402 32.51 -70.03 27.52
N ASP A 403 32.97 -69.55 26.36
CA ASP A 403 33.19 -70.40 25.19
C ASP A 403 34.48 -71.23 25.40
N GLY A 404 34.46 -72.51 25.04
CA GLY A 404 35.56 -73.43 25.35
C GLY A 404 35.17 -74.90 25.19
N SER A 405 36.14 -75.79 25.39
CA SER A 405 35.92 -77.24 25.38
C SER A 405 35.57 -77.73 26.78
N TYR A 406 34.53 -78.53 26.93
CA TYR A 406 34.04 -79.00 28.22
C TYR A 406 33.85 -80.51 28.25
N ALA A 407 34.06 -81.09 29.42
CA ALA A 407 33.68 -82.47 29.74
C ALA A 407 33.20 -82.56 31.19
N LEU A 408 32.65 -83.70 31.56
CA LEU A 408 32.05 -83.96 32.86
C LEU A 408 32.60 -85.27 33.45
N CYS A 409 32.83 -85.30 34.76
CA CYS A 409 33.10 -86.54 35.47
C CYS A 409 31.85 -87.10 36.14
N VAL A 410 31.73 -88.42 36.14
CA VAL A 410 30.69 -89.17 36.87
C VAL A 410 31.33 -90.14 37.85
N GLU A 411 30.75 -90.20 39.04
CA GLU A 411 30.98 -91.23 40.05
C GLU A 411 29.74 -92.10 40.17
N LEU A 412 29.91 -93.40 39.98
CA LEU A 412 28.88 -94.42 40.20
C LEU A 412 29.18 -95.15 41.50
N SER A 413 28.19 -95.26 42.38
CA SER A 413 28.29 -96.04 43.61
C SER A 413 27.13 -97.03 43.75
N ASP A 414 27.41 -98.23 44.26
CA ASP A 414 26.38 -99.22 44.62
C ASP A 414 25.94 -99.10 46.09
N ALA A 415 25.09 -100.02 46.53
CA ALA A 415 24.55 -100.05 47.89
C ALA A 415 25.59 -100.40 48.97
N ALA A 416 26.66 -101.11 48.59
CA ALA A 416 27.74 -101.49 49.49
C ALA A 416 28.82 -100.39 49.60
N GLY A 417 28.85 -99.46 48.65
CA GLY A 417 29.78 -98.34 48.62
C GLY A 417 30.97 -98.54 47.67
N ASN A 418 30.96 -99.55 46.79
CA ASN A 418 31.96 -99.65 45.72
C ASN A 418 31.78 -98.49 44.73
N ARG A 419 32.89 -97.89 44.27
CA ARG A 419 32.89 -96.67 43.44
C ARG A 419 33.63 -96.87 42.12
N VAL A 420 33.08 -96.31 41.04
CA VAL A 420 33.73 -96.21 39.72
C VAL A 420 33.63 -94.77 39.20
N TYR A 421 34.73 -94.24 38.68
CA TYR A 421 34.81 -92.90 38.12
C TYR A 421 35.01 -92.96 36.60
N ALA A 422 34.32 -92.09 35.86
CA ALA A 422 34.45 -92.01 34.41
C ALA A 422 34.27 -90.58 33.89
N LYS A 423 34.68 -90.36 32.63
CA LYS A 423 34.64 -89.06 31.93
C LYS A 423 33.65 -89.10 30.77
N SER A 424 33.00 -87.97 30.49
CA SER A 424 32.15 -87.78 29.31
C SER A 424 32.96 -87.63 28.02
N VAL A 425 32.25 -87.69 26.89
CA VAL A 425 32.76 -87.16 25.61
C VAL A 425 32.91 -85.63 25.72
N GLN A 426 33.90 -85.06 25.06
CA GLN A 426 34.12 -83.60 25.01
C GLN A 426 33.07 -82.92 24.12
N ILE A 427 32.65 -81.72 24.52
CA ILE A 427 31.80 -80.82 23.73
C ILE A 427 32.49 -79.45 23.61
N VAL A 428 32.15 -78.66 22.59
CA VAL A 428 32.66 -77.30 22.42
C VAL A 428 31.52 -76.31 22.52
N ARG A 429 31.59 -75.35 23.44
CA ARG A 429 30.68 -74.20 23.45
C ARG A 429 31.26 -73.08 22.60
N ALA A 430 30.55 -72.71 21.54
CA ALA A 430 30.93 -71.68 20.59
C ALA A 430 29.72 -70.77 20.31
N SER A 431 29.63 -69.64 21.02
CA SER A 431 28.48 -68.73 20.94
C SER A 431 28.76 -67.43 20.18
N ALA A 432 29.97 -67.26 19.65
CA ALA A 432 30.32 -66.16 18.77
C ALA A 432 29.49 -66.20 17.47
N VAL A 433 28.86 -65.08 17.13
CA VAL A 433 28.10 -64.89 15.88
C VAL A 433 28.98 -64.15 14.84
N PRO A 434 28.74 -64.34 13.53
CA PRO A 434 29.37 -63.54 12.50
C PRO A 434 29.15 -62.04 12.69
N THR A 435 30.10 -61.21 12.27
CA THR A 435 29.87 -59.78 12.03
C THR A 435 29.44 -59.60 10.58
N VAL A 436 28.25 -59.02 10.36
CA VAL A 436 27.64 -58.84 9.04
C VAL A 436 27.40 -57.36 8.78
N ASN A 437 27.71 -56.91 7.57
CA ASN A 437 27.35 -55.60 7.05
C ASN A 437 26.80 -55.79 5.63
N ALA A 438 25.54 -55.40 5.40
CA ALA A 438 24.85 -55.57 4.13
C ALA A 438 25.25 -54.52 3.07
N GLY A 439 26.17 -53.61 3.40
CA GLY A 439 26.59 -52.50 2.56
C GLY A 439 25.78 -51.23 2.81
N ALA A 440 26.11 -50.17 2.07
CA ALA A 440 25.42 -48.89 2.19
C ALA A 440 24.03 -48.90 1.53
N ASP A 441 23.12 -48.10 2.06
CA ASP A 441 21.81 -47.82 1.45
C ASP A 441 21.95 -47.36 -0.01
N GLN A 442 21.01 -47.77 -0.85
CA GLN A 442 21.04 -47.50 -2.29
C GLN A 442 19.78 -46.78 -2.76
N LEU A 443 19.96 -45.79 -3.63
CA LEU A 443 18.90 -45.19 -4.45
C LEU A 443 19.31 -45.36 -5.91
N THR A 444 18.54 -46.14 -6.68
CA THR A 444 18.90 -46.47 -8.06
C THR A 444 17.67 -46.74 -8.92
N LYS A 445 17.86 -46.64 -10.24
CA LYS A 445 16.91 -47.05 -11.27
C LYS A 445 17.40 -48.22 -12.12
N ASP A 446 18.68 -48.55 -11.97
CA ASP A 446 19.37 -49.64 -12.65
C ASP A 446 19.83 -50.69 -11.62
N PRO A 447 19.98 -51.97 -12.00
CA PRO A 447 20.49 -52.99 -11.10
C PRO A 447 21.83 -52.58 -10.48
N VAL A 448 21.94 -52.66 -9.16
CA VAL A 448 23.14 -52.22 -8.42
C VAL A 448 23.77 -53.39 -7.68
N LEU A 449 25.10 -53.38 -7.57
CA LEU A 449 25.85 -54.32 -6.75
C LEU A 449 25.72 -53.93 -5.27
N LEU A 450 25.21 -54.84 -4.44
CA LEU A 450 25.28 -54.77 -2.99
C LEU A 450 26.62 -55.36 -2.57
N ASN A 451 27.54 -54.48 -2.16
CA ASN A 451 28.89 -54.82 -1.73
C ASN A 451 28.90 -55.00 -0.21
N ALA A 452 28.69 -56.24 0.22
CA ALA A 452 28.56 -56.59 1.62
C ALA A 452 29.89 -57.08 2.18
N THR A 453 29.97 -57.15 3.50
CA THR A 453 31.11 -57.78 4.18
C THR A 453 30.61 -58.66 5.30
N ALA A 454 31.11 -59.89 5.40
CA ALA A 454 30.91 -60.73 6.56
C ALA A 454 32.21 -61.36 7.05
N THR A 455 32.41 -61.37 8.37
CA THR A 455 33.59 -61.97 8.99
C THR A 455 33.22 -62.77 10.21
N ASP A 456 33.89 -63.90 10.40
CA ASP A 456 33.88 -64.70 11.61
C ASP A 456 35.32 -65.15 11.88
N THR A 457 35.88 -64.72 13.01
CA THR A 457 37.29 -64.97 13.35
C THR A 457 37.51 -66.28 14.08
N THR A 458 36.45 -67.03 14.37
CA THR A 458 36.47 -68.23 15.21
C THR A 458 36.39 -69.50 14.39
N SER A 459 35.34 -69.67 13.59
CA SER A 459 35.08 -70.86 12.79
C SER A 459 34.93 -70.57 11.30
N GLY A 460 34.74 -69.31 10.91
CA GLY A 460 34.59 -68.91 9.50
C GLY A 460 33.15 -69.07 9.00
N ILE A 461 32.88 -68.59 7.78
CA ILE A 461 31.51 -68.49 7.24
C ILE A 461 31.10 -69.78 6.50
N SER A 462 29.89 -70.25 6.79
CA SER A 462 29.26 -71.42 6.15
C SER A 462 28.38 -71.02 4.96
N SER A 463 27.53 -70.00 5.13
CA SER A 463 26.56 -69.62 4.11
C SER A 463 26.12 -68.15 4.19
N TYR A 464 25.73 -67.60 3.04
CA TYR A 464 25.11 -66.28 2.87
C TYR A 464 23.68 -66.45 2.35
N ALA A 465 22.77 -65.56 2.76
CA ALA A 465 21.39 -65.55 2.27
C ALA A 465 20.83 -64.13 2.21
N TRP A 466 20.63 -63.63 0.99
CA TRP A 466 19.92 -62.40 0.69
C TRP A 466 18.42 -62.63 0.60
N SER A 467 17.65 -61.77 1.25
CA SER A 467 16.19 -61.83 1.20
C SER A 467 15.56 -60.44 1.26
N LYS A 468 14.32 -60.33 0.78
CA LYS A 468 13.49 -59.14 0.96
C LYS A 468 12.71 -59.27 2.27
N VAL A 469 12.90 -58.31 3.18
CA VAL A 469 12.13 -58.21 4.43
C VAL A 469 10.81 -57.49 4.20
N SER A 470 10.83 -56.37 3.48
CA SER A 470 9.65 -55.55 3.18
C SER A 470 9.80 -54.78 1.87
N GLY A 471 8.69 -54.20 1.37
CA GLY A 471 8.64 -53.36 0.16
C GLY A 471 7.50 -53.75 -0.80
N PRO A 472 7.15 -52.90 -1.78
CA PRO A 472 5.94 -53.03 -2.58
C PRO A 472 5.99 -54.09 -3.72
N GLY A 473 7.16 -54.31 -4.34
CA GLY A 473 7.34 -55.24 -5.47
C GLY A 473 8.20 -56.47 -5.16
N THR A 474 8.63 -57.21 -6.18
CA THR A 474 9.57 -58.33 -6.02
C THR A 474 11.01 -57.86 -6.22
N ILE A 475 11.96 -58.43 -5.47
CA ILE A 475 13.39 -58.18 -5.65
C ILE A 475 14.00 -59.37 -6.39
N SER A 476 14.79 -59.09 -7.42
CA SER A 476 15.57 -60.08 -8.15
C SER A 476 17.04 -59.93 -7.79
N PHE A 477 17.61 -60.97 -7.19
CA PHE A 477 19.04 -61.07 -6.88
C PHE A 477 19.75 -61.91 -7.94
N SER A 478 20.92 -61.48 -8.42
CA SER A 478 21.72 -62.31 -9.34
C SER A 478 22.27 -63.58 -8.68
N ALA A 479 22.61 -63.50 -7.40
CA ALA A 479 23.12 -64.64 -6.62
C ALA A 479 22.77 -64.47 -5.13
N ALA A 480 21.55 -64.83 -4.75
CA ALA A 480 21.07 -64.62 -3.38
C ALA A 480 21.88 -65.36 -2.29
N SER A 481 22.70 -66.35 -2.65
CA SER A 481 23.55 -67.11 -1.73
C SER A 481 25.02 -66.71 -1.74
N SER A 482 25.37 -65.56 -2.35
CA SER A 482 26.74 -65.01 -2.36
C SER A 482 26.86 -63.84 -1.38
N GLU A 483 28.07 -63.53 -0.93
CA GLU A 483 28.36 -62.35 -0.10
C GLU A 483 27.90 -61.08 -0.83
N ASP A 484 28.45 -60.84 -2.01
CA ASP A 484 28.02 -59.78 -2.92
C ASP A 484 26.97 -60.28 -3.92
N THR A 485 25.95 -59.47 -4.16
CA THR A 485 24.94 -59.74 -5.19
C THR A 485 24.48 -58.46 -5.86
N THR A 486 24.04 -58.55 -7.11
CA THR A 486 23.29 -57.44 -7.71
C THR A 486 21.81 -57.56 -7.37
N ALA A 487 21.14 -56.44 -7.14
CA ALA A 487 19.72 -56.37 -6.81
C ALA A 487 18.97 -55.41 -7.77
N SER A 488 17.74 -55.78 -8.11
CA SER A 488 16.79 -54.95 -8.86
C SER A 488 15.37 -55.17 -8.36
N ALA A 489 14.48 -54.20 -8.54
CA ALA A 489 13.08 -54.32 -8.16
C ALA A 489 12.13 -54.26 -9.37
N SER A 490 10.96 -54.88 -9.23
CA SER A 490 9.92 -54.88 -10.27
C SER A 490 9.03 -53.63 -10.25
N VAL A 491 9.02 -52.88 -9.16
CA VAL A 491 8.15 -51.71 -8.93
C VAL A 491 8.93 -50.69 -8.09
N ASP A 492 8.68 -49.41 -8.35
CA ASP A 492 9.27 -48.33 -7.56
C ASP A 492 8.83 -48.37 -6.09
N GLY A 493 9.73 -47.91 -5.22
CA GLY A 493 9.49 -47.77 -3.80
C GLY A 493 10.69 -48.17 -2.94
N THR A 494 10.49 -48.09 -1.64
CA THR A 494 11.51 -48.42 -0.63
C THR A 494 11.37 -49.88 -0.19
N TYR A 495 12.49 -50.58 -0.18
CA TYR A 495 12.64 -51.97 0.24
C TYR A 495 13.62 -52.06 1.40
N VAL A 496 13.42 -53.05 2.27
CA VAL A 496 14.41 -53.47 3.25
C VAL A 496 14.91 -54.84 2.81
N LEU A 497 16.19 -54.92 2.46
CA LEU A 497 16.85 -56.17 2.07
C LEU A 497 17.74 -56.63 3.21
N ARG A 498 17.77 -57.93 3.48
CA ARG A 498 18.55 -58.54 4.55
C ARG A 498 19.60 -59.47 3.99
N LEU A 499 20.83 -59.32 4.46
CA LEU A 499 21.86 -60.35 4.36
C LEU A 499 21.90 -61.12 5.68
N SER A 500 21.58 -62.41 5.65
CA SER A 500 21.77 -63.34 6.77
C SER A 500 23.00 -64.20 6.50
N VAL A 501 23.87 -64.32 7.51
CA VAL A 501 25.12 -65.07 7.42
C VAL A 501 25.21 -66.04 8.58
N THR A 502 25.58 -67.28 8.28
CA THR A 502 25.75 -68.36 9.26
C THR A 502 27.20 -68.83 9.26
N ASN A 503 27.85 -68.95 10.43
CA ASN A 503 29.19 -69.52 10.54
C ASN A 503 29.19 -71.06 10.55
N LEU A 504 30.37 -71.67 10.60
CA LEU A 504 30.52 -73.13 10.65
C LEU A 504 29.98 -73.76 11.95
N ASP A 505 29.81 -72.98 13.03
CA ASP A 505 29.22 -73.44 14.29
C ASP A 505 27.68 -73.32 14.32
N GLY A 506 27.05 -72.91 13.21
CA GLY A 506 25.59 -72.75 13.10
C GLY A 506 25.04 -71.43 13.63
N ASN A 507 25.89 -70.52 14.10
CA ASN A 507 25.48 -69.21 14.59
C ASN A 507 25.15 -68.26 13.44
N THR A 508 23.99 -67.61 13.52
CA THR A 508 23.51 -66.70 12.47
C THR A 508 23.45 -65.25 12.96
N ALA A 509 23.93 -64.34 12.14
CA ALA A 509 23.77 -62.89 12.28
C ALA A 509 23.25 -62.30 10.96
N TRP A 510 22.76 -61.06 11.01
CA TRP A 510 22.25 -60.39 9.82
C TRP A 510 22.44 -58.89 9.89
N ASP A 511 22.37 -58.25 8.73
CA ASP A 511 22.27 -56.81 8.58
C ASP A 511 21.26 -56.47 7.48
N ASP A 512 20.65 -55.29 7.59
CA ASP A 512 19.62 -54.79 6.70
C ASP A 512 20.11 -53.56 5.94
N VAL A 513 19.80 -53.48 4.64
CA VAL A 513 20.08 -52.31 3.79
C VAL A 513 18.79 -51.75 3.21
N ILE A 514 18.68 -50.42 3.19
CA ILE A 514 17.57 -49.72 2.54
C ILE A 514 17.87 -49.62 1.05
N PHE A 515 16.99 -50.22 0.24
CA PHE A 515 17.08 -50.22 -1.21
C PHE A 515 15.89 -49.47 -1.79
N VAL A 516 16.13 -48.31 -2.39
CA VAL A 516 15.10 -47.50 -3.04
C VAL A 516 15.22 -47.66 -4.54
N TRP A 517 14.19 -48.23 -5.15
CA TRP A 517 14.07 -48.35 -6.60
C TRP A 517 13.18 -47.23 -7.12
N ASP A 518 13.67 -46.45 -8.08
CA ASP A 518 12.90 -45.35 -8.66
C ASP A 518 13.20 -45.17 -10.15
N SER A 519 12.32 -45.74 -10.97
CA SER A 519 12.39 -45.70 -12.43
C SER A 519 11.37 -44.75 -13.06
N THR A 520 10.44 -44.22 -12.28
CA THR A 520 9.38 -43.33 -12.76
C THR A 520 9.91 -41.90 -12.83
N ALA A 521 9.63 -41.23 -13.94
CA ALA A 521 9.93 -39.81 -14.05
C ALA A 521 8.97 -38.97 -13.20
N PRO A 522 9.42 -37.80 -12.68
CA PRO A 522 8.53 -36.87 -12.01
C PRO A 522 7.30 -36.50 -12.83
N THR A 523 6.21 -36.11 -12.14
CA THR A 523 5.03 -35.59 -12.84
C THR A 523 5.39 -34.35 -13.68
N SER A 524 4.81 -34.23 -14.87
CA SER A 524 5.07 -33.08 -15.74
C SER A 524 4.71 -31.76 -15.03
N PRO A 525 5.53 -30.70 -15.17
CA PRO A 525 5.20 -29.39 -14.63
C PRO A 525 3.91 -28.87 -15.27
N SER A 526 3.10 -28.15 -14.49
CA SER A 526 1.81 -27.62 -14.97
C SER A 526 1.81 -26.09 -14.97
N SER A 527 0.87 -25.49 -15.71
CA SER A 527 0.72 -24.04 -15.81
C SER A 527 2.00 -23.30 -16.22
N VAL A 528 2.77 -23.90 -17.15
CA VAL A 528 3.94 -23.24 -17.73
C VAL A 528 3.47 -21.97 -18.45
N SER A 529 3.98 -20.81 -18.05
CA SER A 529 3.55 -19.54 -18.62
C SER A 529 4.61 -18.45 -18.48
N PHE A 530 4.42 -17.38 -19.26
CA PHE A 530 5.03 -16.09 -19.00
C PHE A 530 4.05 -15.21 -18.21
N GLY A 531 4.55 -14.17 -17.54
CA GLY A 531 3.71 -13.20 -16.81
C GLY A 531 2.98 -12.21 -17.73
N SER A 532 3.41 -12.09 -18.99
CA SER A 532 2.91 -11.14 -19.99
C SER A 532 3.11 -11.72 -21.40
N SER A 533 2.46 -11.10 -22.40
CA SER A 533 2.66 -11.44 -23.82
C SER A 533 3.89 -10.74 -24.45
N TYR A 534 4.45 -9.74 -23.76
CA TYR A 534 5.58 -8.94 -24.20
C TYR A 534 6.62 -8.78 -23.08
N ALA A 535 7.90 -8.68 -23.45
CA ALA A 535 8.98 -8.35 -22.52
C ALA A 535 9.84 -7.19 -23.05
N ALA A 536 9.90 -6.09 -22.28
CA ALA A 536 10.76 -4.92 -22.50
C ALA A 536 12.26 -5.17 -22.26
N SER A 537 12.67 -6.42 -22.01
CA SER A 537 14.05 -6.80 -21.74
C SER A 537 14.34 -8.17 -22.34
N THR A 538 15.59 -8.39 -22.75
CA THR A 538 16.07 -9.71 -23.15
C THR A 538 16.04 -10.72 -22.01
N ASN A 539 16.01 -10.26 -20.75
CA ASN A 539 15.87 -11.11 -19.57
C ASN A 539 14.45 -11.04 -19.03
N PHE A 540 13.75 -12.18 -18.98
CA PHE A 540 12.36 -12.27 -18.55
C PHE A 540 12.14 -13.55 -17.75
N SER A 541 11.05 -13.57 -16.97
CA SER A 541 10.72 -14.72 -16.12
C SER A 541 9.69 -15.63 -16.78
N MET A 542 9.89 -16.93 -16.64
CA MET A 542 8.87 -17.95 -16.89
C MET A 542 8.50 -18.63 -15.58
N SER A 543 7.24 -19.00 -15.42
CA SER A 543 6.70 -19.61 -14.22
C SER A 543 5.99 -20.92 -14.54
N TRP A 544 5.95 -21.81 -13.57
CA TRP A 544 5.22 -23.08 -13.60
C TRP A 544 4.85 -23.49 -12.17
N VAL A 545 3.92 -24.44 -12.05
CA VAL A 545 3.64 -25.17 -10.81
C VAL A 545 4.61 -26.34 -10.73
N THR A 546 5.25 -26.49 -9.58
CA THR A 546 6.26 -27.51 -9.34
C THR A 546 5.71 -28.92 -9.51
N SER A 547 6.53 -29.78 -10.06
CA SER A 547 6.28 -31.22 -10.19
C SER A 547 6.30 -31.93 -8.84
N SER A 548 5.71 -33.11 -8.79
CA SER A 548 5.69 -33.97 -7.62
C SER A 548 6.44 -35.26 -7.90
N ASP A 549 7.43 -35.54 -7.07
CA ASP A 549 8.17 -36.79 -7.05
C ASP A 549 8.86 -36.94 -5.67
N PRO A 550 8.88 -38.13 -5.04
CA PRO A 550 9.58 -38.35 -3.77
C PRO A 550 11.08 -38.01 -3.80
N HIS A 551 11.71 -38.11 -4.97
CA HIS A 551 13.13 -37.83 -5.20
C HIS A 551 13.33 -36.68 -6.21
N PHE A 552 12.34 -35.77 -6.31
CA PHE A 552 12.43 -34.58 -7.15
C PHE A 552 13.75 -33.82 -6.92
N SER A 553 14.43 -33.44 -8.01
CA SER A 553 15.70 -32.72 -7.95
C SER A 553 15.59 -31.31 -8.52
N THR A 554 15.30 -31.19 -9.82
CA THR A 554 15.32 -29.90 -10.55
C THR A 554 14.31 -29.88 -11.69
N HIS A 555 14.08 -28.69 -12.26
CA HIS A 555 13.46 -28.50 -13.56
C HIS A 555 14.52 -28.11 -14.58
N ASN A 556 14.50 -28.74 -15.76
CA ASN A 556 15.21 -28.21 -16.92
C ASN A 556 14.29 -27.21 -17.63
N THR A 557 14.78 -26.00 -17.85
CA THR A 557 14.06 -24.90 -18.50
C THR A 557 14.77 -24.48 -19.78
N LYS A 558 13.99 -24.16 -20.81
CA LYS A 558 14.48 -23.55 -22.05
C LYS A 558 13.39 -22.71 -22.68
N ILE A 559 13.77 -21.87 -23.63
CA ILE A 559 12.84 -21.17 -24.51
C ILE A 559 13.02 -21.65 -25.95
N CYS A 560 11.93 -21.74 -26.69
CA CYS A 560 11.89 -22.26 -28.06
C CYS A 560 11.02 -21.37 -28.93
N THR A 561 11.34 -21.24 -30.22
CA THR A 561 10.50 -20.44 -31.14
C THR A 561 9.23 -21.18 -31.59
N ALA A 562 9.14 -22.49 -31.35
CA ALA A 562 7.93 -23.29 -31.52
C ALA A 562 7.46 -23.91 -30.19
N SER A 563 6.17 -24.23 -30.11
CA SER A 563 5.53 -24.85 -28.93
C SER A 563 5.78 -26.35 -28.80
N ASP A 564 6.56 -26.96 -29.70
CA ASP A 564 6.92 -28.38 -29.66
C ASP A 564 8.10 -28.67 -28.70
N CYS A 565 8.66 -27.63 -28.08
CA CYS A 565 9.84 -27.70 -27.21
C CYS A 565 11.06 -28.40 -27.83
N SER A 566 11.21 -28.35 -29.15
CA SER A 566 12.34 -28.94 -29.88
C SER A 566 12.87 -28.04 -30.99
N THR A 567 12.02 -27.25 -31.62
CA THR A 567 12.40 -26.36 -32.73
C THR A 567 12.83 -24.98 -32.22
N GLY A 568 13.99 -24.51 -32.69
CA GLY A 568 14.52 -23.17 -32.39
C GLY A 568 14.77 -22.92 -30.89
N CYS A 569 15.13 -23.97 -30.15
CA CYS A 569 15.38 -23.89 -28.71
C CYS A 569 16.80 -23.45 -28.38
N ILE A 570 16.94 -22.73 -27.28
CA ILE A 570 18.24 -22.58 -26.62
C ILE A 570 18.58 -23.83 -25.81
N SER A 571 19.85 -23.98 -25.42
CA SER A 571 20.29 -25.05 -24.51
C SER A 571 19.52 -24.98 -23.18
N PRO A 572 19.07 -26.12 -22.64
CA PRO A 572 18.39 -26.15 -21.35
C PRO A 572 19.29 -25.66 -20.21
N SER A 573 18.71 -24.89 -19.30
CA SER A 573 19.26 -24.55 -17.98
C SER A 573 18.54 -25.34 -16.90
N THR A 574 19.10 -25.41 -15.70
CA THR A 574 18.49 -26.10 -14.54
C THR A 574 18.01 -25.08 -13.51
N SER A 575 16.81 -25.27 -12.97
CA SER A 575 16.26 -24.45 -11.87
C SER A 575 15.54 -25.33 -10.84
N ILE A 576 15.73 -25.06 -9.55
CA ILE A 576 14.97 -25.70 -8.46
C ILE A 576 13.69 -24.93 -8.10
N ALA A 577 13.51 -23.73 -8.66
CA ALA A 577 12.44 -22.81 -8.26
C ALA A 577 11.75 -22.18 -9.48
N SER A 578 10.49 -21.85 -9.27
CA SER A 578 9.63 -21.07 -10.15
C SER A 578 9.35 -19.72 -9.47
N PRO A 579 9.50 -18.57 -10.15
CA PRO A 579 9.87 -18.42 -11.56
C PRO A 579 11.38 -18.66 -11.82
N ALA A 580 11.74 -18.97 -13.07
CA ALA A 580 13.13 -18.88 -13.54
C ALA A 580 13.31 -17.82 -14.63
N THR A 581 14.51 -17.24 -14.66
CA THR A 581 14.92 -16.28 -15.68
C THR A 581 15.35 -17.00 -16.95
N ALA A 582 14.87 -16.53 -18.09
CA ALA A 582 15.41 -16.85 -19.41
C ALA A 582 15.90 -15.60 -20.12
N THR A 583 16.83 -15.82 -21.05
CA THR A 583 17.40 -14.77 -21.91
C THR A 583 17.06 -15.06 -23.36
N GLY A 584 16.33 -14.15 -24.00
CA GLY A 584 15.94 -14.21 -25.42
C GLY A 584 16.59 -13.11 -26.26
N VAL A 585 16.22 -13.07 -27.53
CA VAL A 585 16.69 -12.07 -28.51
C VAL A 585 15.54 -11.16 -28.90
N ASP A 586 15.83 -9.85 -29.04
CA ASP A 586 14.86 -8.84 -29.48
C ASP A 586 14.18 -9.20 -30.81
N GLY A 587 12.89 -8.89 -30.92
CA GLY A 587 12.06 -9.18 -32.10
C GLY A 587 11.64 -10.65 -32.26
N THR A 588 11.98 -11.54 -31.33
CA THR A 588 11.69 -12.98 -31.43
C THR A 588 10.60 -13.41 -30.45
N SER A 589 9.66 -14.23 -30.92
CA SER A 589 8.65 -14.87 -30.06
C SER A 589 9.14 -16.22 -29.55
N TYR A 590 8.94 -16.47 -28.25
CA TYR A 590 9.34 -17.69 -27.58
C TYR A 590 8.19 -18.34 -26.80
N PHE A 591 8.17 -19.66 -26.77
CA PHE A 591 7.45 -20.50 -25.82
C PHE A 591 8.40 -20.94 -24.70
N ALA A 592 7.91 -20.96 -23.46
CA ALA A 592 8.64 -21.52 -22.33
C ALA A 592 8.47 -23.03 -22.32
N CYS A 593 9.56 -23.76 -22.11
CA CYS A 593 9.57 -25.22 -22.09
C CYS A 593 10.22 -25.71 -20.81
N VAL A 594 9.46 -26.45 -20.01
CA VAL A 594 9.90 -26.93 -18.70
C VAL A 594 9.67 -28.44 -18.62
N GLN A 595 10.68 -29.19 -18.17
CA GLN A 595 10.52 -30.58 -17.74
C GLN A 595 11.07 -30.75 -16.33
N ALA A 596 10.53 -31.70 -15.57
CA ALA A 596 11.06 -32.07 -14.27
C ALA A 596 12.06 -33.21 -14.37
N VAL A 597 13.03 -33.22 -13.46
CA VAL A 597 14.08 -34.23 -13.36
C VAL A 597 14.26 -34.61 -11.88
N ASP A 598 14.31 -35.90 -11.58
CA ASP A 598 14.61 -36.42 -10.24
C ASP A 598 16.13 -36.53 -9.99
N SER A 599 16.51 -37.02 -8.81
CA SER A 599 17.92 -37.22 -8.42
C SER A 599 18.62 -38.35 -9.19
N LEU A 600 17.87 -39.22 -9.88
CA LEU A 600 18.37 -40.31 -10.72
C LEU A 600 18.39 -39.97 -12.21
N GLY A 601 17.99 -38.74 -12.57
CA GLY A 601 17.95 -38.26 -13.94
C GLY A 601 16.76 -38.78 -14.76
N ASN A 602 15.72 -39.36 -14.14
CA ASN A 602 14.47 -39.61 -14.86
C ASN A 602 13.80 -38.26 -15.11
N ALA A 603 13.36 -38.05 -16.35
CA ALA A 603 12.84 -36.77 -16.80
C ALA A 603 11.43 -36.90 -17.35
N SER A 604 10.55 -35.97 -16.97
CA SER A 604 9.26 -35.81 -17.63
C SER A 604 9.45 -35.33 -19.07
N PRO A 605 8.43 -35.44 -19.95
CA PRO A 605 8.41 -34.68 -21.19
C PRO A 605 8.50 -33.16 -20.91
N PHE A 606 9.08 -32.41 -21.85
CA PHE A 606 8.99 -30.94 -21.85
C PHE A 606 7.55 -30.50 -22.08
N ILE A 607 7.05 -29.61 -21.23
CA ILE A 607 5.75 -28.97 -21.37
C ILE A 607 5.96 -27.52 -21.82
N SER A 608 5.30 -27.15 -22.92
CA SER A 608 5.30 -25.79 -23.47
C SER A 608 4.31 -24.90 -22.73
N SER A 609 4.59 -23.59 -22.69
CA SER A 609 3.60 -22.59 -22.38
C SER A 609 2.47 -22.59 -23.41
N GLY A 610 1.25 -22.24 -22.97
CA GLY A 610 0.08 -22.15 -23.86
C GLY A 610 0.11 -20.96 -24.82
N ALA A 611 0.88 -19.91 -24.48
CA ALA A 611 1.08 -18.72 -25.29
C ALA A 611 2.58 -18.39 -25.39
N SER A 612 2.95 -17.72 -26.48
CA SER A 612 4.30 -17.19 -26.67
C SER A 612 4.45 -15.79 -26.04
N LEU A 613 5.69 -15.44 -25.69
CA LEU A 613 6.13 -14.11 -25.32
C LEU A 613 6.94 -13.52 -26.48
N LEU A 614 6.62 -12.30 -26.92
CA LEU A 614 7.48 -11.53 -27.82
C LEU A 614 8.49 -10.73 -27.00
N VAL A 615 9.77 -10.90 -27.27
CA VAL A 615 10.82 -10.03 -26.72
C VAL A 615 10.86 -8.78 -27.59
N ASP A 616 10.58 -7.63 -27.00
CA ASP A 616 10.57 -6.33 -27.66
C ASP A 616 11.24 -5.31 -26.75
N THR A 617 12.49 -4.98 -27.05
CA THR A 617 13.31 -4.01 -26.30
C THR A 617 13.41 -2.66 -27.01
N SER A 618 12.74 -2.53 -28.15
CA SER A 618 12.88 -1.39 -29.04
C SER A 618 11.76 -0.38 -28.79
N PRO A 619 12.05 0.83 -28.25
CA PRO A 619 11.01 1.83 -28.03
C PRO A 619 10.38 2.33 -29.34
N PRO A 620 9.12 2.78 -29.31
CA PRO A 620 8.47 3.36 -30.49
C PRO A 620 9.28 4.51 -31.09
N LEU A 621 9.35 4.55 -32.42
CA LEU A 621 10.02 5.63 -33.13
C LEU A 621 9.06 6.80 -33.30
N ALA A 622 9.18 7.78 -32.41
CA ALA A 622 8.43 9.04 -32.48
C ALA A 622 8.99 9.93 -33.61
N THR A 623 8.15 10.31 -34.56
CA THR A 623 8.56 11.06 -35.76
C THR A 623 7.96 12.45 -35.85
N THR A 624 6.79 12.69 -35.25
CA THR A 624 6.13 14.00 -35.33
C THR A 624 5.28 14.30 -34.11
N LEU A 625 5.41 15.53 -33.61
CA LEU A 625 4.44 16.26 -32.80
C LEU A 625 4.34 17.65 -33.43
N SER A 626 3.14 18.07 -33.82
CA SER A 626 2.91 19.40 -34.39
C SER A 626 1.63 20.02 -33.84
N ILE A 627 1.70 21.26 -33.35
CA ILE A 627 0.56 22.04 -32.84
C ILE A 627 -0.03 22.86 -34.00
N ALA A 628 -1.36 22.81 -34.17
CA ALA A 628 -2.10 23.62 -35.13
C ALA A 628 -1.51 23.61 -36.56
N ALA A 629 -1.07 22.43 -37.03
CA ALA A 629 -0.39 22.25 -38.31
C ALA A 629 0.86 23.15 -38.49
N ALA A 630 1.67 23.26 -37.42
CA ALA A 630 2.91 24.05 -37.34
C ALA A 630 2.68 25.56 -37.57
N ALA A 631 1.51 26.07 -37.18
CA ALA A 631 1.27 27.51 -37.14
C ALA A 631 2.22 28.19 -36.13
N ALA A 632 2.71 29.40 -36.47
CA ALA A 632 3.61 30.15 -35.60
C ALA A 632 2.90 30.77 -34.38
N ILE A 633 1.60 31.11 -34.53
CA ILE A 633 0.80 31.80 -33.52
C ILE A 633 -0.66 31.31 -33.56
N THR A 634 -1.35 31.32 -32.42
CA THR A 634 -2.78 30.97 -32.29
C THR A 634 -3.47 31.86 -31.27
N SER A 635 -4.74 32.20 -31.52
CA SER A 635 -5.59 32.93 -30.56
C SER A 635 -6.46 32.02 -29.69
N THR A 636 -6.43 30.72 -29.94
CA THR A 636 -7.24 29.75 -29.20
C THR A 636 -6.37 28.94 -28.25
N ALA A 637 -6.85 28.75 -27.02
CA ALA A 637 -6.15 27.92 -26.04
C ALA A 637 -6.22 26.41 -26.37
N SER A 638 -7.18 25.98 -27.21
CA SER A 638 -7.40 24.59 -27.58
C SER A 638 -7.03 24.37 -29.06
N ASN A 639 -5.96 23.62 -29.31
CA ASN A 639 -5.39 23.44 -30.64
C ASN A 639 -5.33 21.96 -31.02
N PRO A 640 -5.51 21.61 -32.31
CA PRO A 640 -5.29 20.25 -32.77
C PRO A 640 -3.80 19.92 -32.78
N LEU A 641 -3.44 18.78 -32.24
CA LEU A 641 -2.12 18.17 -32.36
C LEU A 641 -2.14 17.15 -33.49
N THR A 642 -1.08 17.12 -34.29
CA THR A 642 -0.78 16.05 -35.24
C THR A 642 0.38 15.22 -34.70
N LEU A 643 0.21 13.90 -34.62
CA LEU A 643 1.11 12.97 -33.94
C LEU A 643 1.47 11.82 -34.88
N ALA A 644 2.75 11.49 -34.98
CA ALA A 644 3.22 10.34 -35.76
C ALA A 644 4.27 9.54 -34.99
N ALA A 645 4.00 8.27 -34.75
CA ALA A 645 4.94 7.33 -34.16
C ALA A 645 4.76 5.95 -34.79
N THR A 646 5.87 5.25 -35.06
CA THR A 646 5.84 3.86 -35.54
C THR A 646 6.08 2.92 -34.37
N GLY A 647 5.25 1.88 -34.23
CA GLY A 647 5.33 0.92 -33.12
C GLY A 647 4.68 1.40 -31.82
N ALA A 648 3.96 2.52 -31.80
CA ALA A 648 3.28 3.02 -30.61
C ALA A 648 1.87 2.43 -30.47
N ASP A 649 1.56 1.90 -29.29
CA ASP A 649 0.21 1.49 -28.89
C ASP A 649 -0.47 2.57 -28.03
N GLN A 650 0.33 3.35 -27.29
CA GLN A 650 -0.13 4.39 -26.40
C GLN A 650 0.68 5.67 -26.54
N MET A 651 0.05 6.79 -26.19
CA MET A 651 0.65 8.12 -26.18
C MET A 651 0.46 8.80 -24.82
N TYR A 652 1.36 9.71 -24.49
CA TYR A 652 1.34 10.53 -23.29
C TYR A 652 1.60 11.96 -23.71
N ILE A 653 0.64 12.85 -23.48
CA ILE A 653 0.71 14.27 -23.86
C ILE A 653 0.63 15.13 -22.59
N THR A 654 1.47 16.15 -22.50
CA THR A 654 1.54 17.04 -21.34
C THR A 654 2.00 18.45 -21.72
N ASN A 655 1.70 19.43 -20.87
CA ASN A 655 2.28 20.79 -20.92
C ASN A 655 3.55 20.90 -20.06
N THR A 656 3.98 19.82 -19.41
CA THR A 656 5.16 19.77 -18.55
C THR A 656 6.37 19.25 -19.31
N ALA A 657 7.49 19.98 -19.22
CA ALA A 657 8.72 19.61 -19.90
C ALA A 657 9.20 18.18 -19.56
N SER A 658 9.85 17.54 -20.52
CA SER A 658 10.45 16.21 -20.39
C SER A 658 9.49 15.04 -20.17
N CYS A 659 8.17 15.25 -20.29
CA CYS A 659 7.17 14.17 -20.20
C CYS A 659 7.22 13.37 -18.87
N THR A 660 7.64 13.99 -17.76
CA THR A 660 7.80 13.32 -16.46
C THR A 660 6.51 13.30 -15.64
N SER A 661 5.62 14.26 -15.85
CA SER A 661 4.34 14.41 -15.14
C SER A 661 3.36 15.27 -15.95
N GLY A 662 2.15 15.52 -15.44
CA GLY A 662 1.17 16.42 -16.07
C GLY A 662 0.33 15.85 -17.22
N GLY A 663 0.49 14.55 -17.55
CA GLY A 663 -0.28 13.86 -18.58
C GLY A 663 -0.75 12.47 -18.10
N THR A 664 -1.48 11.76 -18.95
CA THR A 664 -1.88 10.37 -18.71
C THR A 664 -1.63 9.55 -19.97
N TRP A 665 -1.24 8.29 -19.80
CA TRP A 665 -1.15 7.33 -20.90
C TRP A 665 -2.54 7.01 -21.42
N GLU A 666 -2.71 7.13 -22.73
CA GLU A 666 -3.94 6.85 -23.46
C GLU A 666 -3.64 6.12 -24.77
N ALA A 667 -4.65 5.57 -25.44
CA ALA A 667 -4.47 4.90 -26.73
C ALA A 667 -3.84 5.85 -27.77
N TYR A 668 -2.89 5.34 -28.54
CA TYR A 668 -2.25 6.13 -29.60
C TYR A 668 -3.28 6.58 -30.64
N ALA A 669 -3.23 7.86 -30.98
CA ALA A 669 -4.01 8.45 -32.05
C ALA A 669 -3.12 9.41 -32.85
N THR A 670 -3.38 9.54 -34.15
CA THR A 670 -2.63 10.42 -35.05
C THR A 670 -3.00 11.90 -34.88
N SER A 671 -4.09 12.19 -34.15
CA SER A 671 -4.53 13.55 -33.87
C SER A 671 -5.24 13.64 -32.52
N LYS A 672 -5.03 14.74 -31.80
CA LYS A 672 -5.75 15.02 -30.55
C LYS A 672 -5.90 16.52 -30.33
N THR A 673 -7.08 16.96 -29.91
CA THR A 673 -7.27 18.34 -29.43
C THR A 673 -6.65 18.50 -28.05
N TRP A 674 -5.83 19.55 -27.87
CA TRP A 674 -5.09 19.78 -26.64
C TRP A 674 -5.17 21.22 -26.18
N THR A 675 -5.30 21.41 -24.86
CA THR A 675 -5.33 22.73 -24.23
C THR A 675 -3.92 23.14 -23.82
N LEU A 676 -3.45 24.27 -24.34
CA LEU A 676 -2.13 24.83 -24.07
C LEU A 676 -1.99 25.21 -22.59
N GLY A 677 -0.79 24.99 -22.02
CA GLY A 677 -0.50 25.26 -20.60
C GLY A 677 -0.16 26.72 -20.31
N GLN A 678 0.18 27.50 -21.33
CA GLN A 678 0.55 28.90 -21.24
C GLN A 678 -0.38 29.73 -22.13
N SER A 679 -0.70 30.94 -21.69
CA SER A 679 -1.53 31.91 -22.42
C SER A 679 -0.75 33.21 -22.63
N ASN A 680 -0.92 33.85 -23.79
CA ASN A 680 -0.30 35.15 -24.15
C ASN A 680 1.23 35.11 -24.08
N SER A 681 1.80 33.96 -24.42
CA SER A 681 3.23 33.64 -24.41
C SER A 681 3.48 32.37 -25.20
N THR A 682 4.76 32.00 -25.40
CA THR A 682 5.13 30.71 -25.99
C THR A 682 4.63 29.56 -25.11
N ALA A 683 3.72 28.76 -25.66
CA ALA A 683 3.26 27.52 -25.08
C ALA A 683 4.00 26.35 -25.72
N THR A 684 4.40 25.36 -24.92
CA THR A 684 5.08 24.15 -25.40
C THR A 684 4.29 22.92 -24.98
N VAL A 685 3.98 22.07 -25.96
CA VAL A 685 3.35 20.78 -25.74
C VAL A 685 4.40 19.70 -25.91
N TYR A 686 4.38 18.71 -25.04
CA TYR A 686 5.30 17.58 -25.05
C TYR A 686 4.53 16.28 -25.24
N ALA A 687 5.09 15.35 -26.01
CA ALA A 687 4.52 14.03 -26.20
C ALA A 687 5.58 12.94 -26.20
N LYS A 688 5.28 11.80 -25.57
CA LYS A 688 6.03 10.55 -25.74
C LYS A 688 5.07 9.40 -25.99
N PHE A 689 5.60 8.30 -26.51
CA PHE A 689 4.83 7.14 -26.95
C PHE A 689 5.36 5.89 -26.26
N ARG A 690 4.51 4.88 -26.09
CA ARG A 690 4.94 3.55 -25.64
C ARG A 690 4.25 2.44 -26.42
N ASP A 691 4.94 1.33 -26.56
CA ASP A 691 4.41 0.09 -27.16
C ASP A 691 3.71 -0.78 -26.11
N ASN A 692 3.20 -1.94 -26.54
CA ASN A 692 2.61 -2.97 -25.67
C ASN A 692 3.63 -3.67 -24.76
N ALA A 693 4.93 -3.60 -25.05
CA ALA A 693 5.99 -4.09 -24.17
C ALA A 693 6.28 -3.10 -23.02
N GLY A 694 5.86 -1.85 -23.16
CA GLY A 694 6.06 -0.76 -22.22
C GLY A 694 7.33 0.05 -22.48
N ASN A 695 8.02 -0.15 -23.60
CA ASN A 695 9.18 0.68 -23.95
C ASN A 695 8.69 2.08 -24.31
N GLU A 696 9.36 3.11 -23.79
CA GLU A 696 8.96 4.51 -24.00
C GLU A 696 9.90 5.21 -24.98
N SER A 697 9.33 5.97 -25.91
CA SER A 697 10.08 6.85 -26.80
C SER A 697 10.71 8.02 -26.03
N SER A 698 11.68 8.70 -26.66
CA SER A 698 12.09 10.02 -26.22
C SER A 698 10.91 11.00 -26.24
N CYS A 699 10.94 12.00 -25.35
CA CYS A 699 9.94 13.06 -25.29
C CYS A 699 10.17 14.05 -26.46
N LEU A 700 9.18 14.14 -27.35
CA LEU A 700 9.09 15.19 -28.37
C LEU A 700 8.46 16.45 -27.77
N SER A 701 8.74 17.60 -28.38
CA SER A 701 8.10 18.86 -28.06
C SER A 701 7.85 19.68 -29.31
N ASP A 702 6.76 20.43 -29.30
CA ASP A 702 6.51 21.51 -30.26
C ASP A 702 6.02 22.75 -29.50
N SER A 703 6.22 23.93 -30.07
CA SER A 703 5.88 25.19 -29.44
C SER A 703 5.13 26.12 -30.38
N ILE A 704 4.14 26.82 -29.83
CA ILE A 704 3.36 27.84 -30.51
C ILE A 704 3.27 29.09 -29.62
N ILE A 705 3.22 30.28 -30.22
CA ILE A 705 2.88 31.48 -29.45
C ILE A 705 1.36 31.50 -29.30
N HIS A 706 0.86 31.41 -28.07
CA HIS A 706 -0.55 31.69 -27.82
C HIS A 706 -0.71 33.19 -27.58
N ASP A 707 -1.63 33.84 -28.29
CA ASP A 707 -1.98 35.25 -28.10
C ASP A 707 -3.47 35.48 -28.34
N SER A 708 -4.23 35.71 -27.27
CA SER A 708 -5.66 36.01 -27.31
C SER A 708 -5.97 37.47 -26.99
N GLN A 709 -4.97 38.36 -27.00
CA GLN A 709 -5.16 39.77 -26.66
C GLN A 709 -5.09 40.63 -27.92
N ALA A 710 -6.19 41.33 -28.22
CA ALA A 710 -6.17 42.34 -29.26
C ALA A 710 -5.23 43.51 -28.91
N PRO A 711 -4.71 44.23 -29.92
CA PRO A 711 -3.88 45.41 -29.71
C PRO A 711 -4.52 46.45 -28.76
N THR A 712 -3.69 47.10 -27.95
CA THR A 712 -4.14 48.04 -26.91
C THR A 712 -3.94 49.50 -27.32
N GLY A 713 -4.73 50.40 -26.72
CA GLY A 713 -4.63 51.85 -26.95
C GLY A 713 -4.88 52.33 -28.38
N PRO A 714 -5.92 51.85 -29.10
CA PRO A 714 -6.20 52.32 -30.46
C PRO A 714 -6.58 53.80 -30.45
N THR A 715 -5.83 54.64 -31.17
CA THR A 715 -6.16 56.05 -31.40
C THR A 715 -6.20 56.36 -32.89
N LEU A 716 -7.01 57.36 -33.21
CA LEU A 716 -7.12 57.96 -34.53
C LEU A 716 -7.33 59.46 -34.32
N ASN A 717 -6.44 60.27 -34.88
CA ASN A 717 -6.62 61.71 -34.95
C ASN A 717 -6.47 62.17 -36.40
N ILE A 718 -7.39 62.98 -36.89
CA ILE A 718 -7.36 63.56 -38.23
C ILE A 718 -6.65 64.92 -38.18
N SER A 719 -5.59 65.07 -38.96
CA SER A 719 -4.81 66.32 -39.11
C SER A 719 -4.39 66.97 -37.78
N GLY A 720 -4.01 66.15 -36.79
CA GLY A 720 -3.61 66.62 -35.45
C GLY A 720 -4.78 67.07 -34.55
N GLY A 721 -6.01 66.59 -34.82
CA GLY A 721 -7.20 66.92 -34.04
C GLY A 721 -7.91 68.21 -34.49
N ALA A 722 -7.70 68.61 -35.75
CA ALA A 722 -8.34 69.79 -36.33
C ALA A 722 -9.87 69.56 -36.48
N THR A 723 -10.69 70.55 -36.10
CA THR A 723 -12.15 70.46 -36.18
C THR A 723 -12.70 70.70 -37.60
N SER A 724 -11.93 71.36 -38.47
CA SER A 724 -12.27 71.60 -39.87
C SER A 724 -11.05 71.58 -40.79
N THR A 725 -11.26 71.32 -42.09
CA THR A 725 -10.22 71.38 -43.13
C THR A 725 -10.80 71.80 -44.47
N THR A 726 -10.00 72.45 -45.32
CA THR A 726 -10.34 72.69 -46.73
C THR A 726 -9.84 71.57 -47.65
N ALA A 727 -8.93 70.73 -47.16
CA ALA A 727 -8.34 69.64 -47.94
C ALA A 727 -9.30 68.44 -48.05
N THR A 728 -9.37 67.83 -49.23
CA THR A 728 -10.13 66.58 -49.48
C THR A 728 -9.34 65.33 -49.10
N THR A 729 -8.03 65.48 -48.85
CA THR A 729 -7.15 64.45 -48.30
C THR A 729 -6.52 64.97 -47.02
N VAL A 730 -6.58 64.17 -45.96
CA VAL A 730 -6.10 64.49 -44.62
C VAL A 730 -5.00 63.52 -44.18
N THR A 731 -4.16 63.92 -43.23
CA THR A 731 -3.20 63.00 -42.61
C THR A 731 -3.82 62.43 -41.33
N LEU A 732 -3.92 61.12 -41.25
CA LEU A 732 -4.30 60.41 -40.03
C LEU A 732 -3.06 60.19 -39.17
N SER A 733 -3.18 60.42 -37.88
CA SER A 733 -2.22 59.98 -36.85
C SER A 733 -2.83 58.79 -36.12
N LEU A 734 -2.13 57.66 -36.15
CA LEU A 734 -2.62 56.33 -35.77
C LEU A 734 -1.72 55.77 -34.68
N SER A 735 -2.29 55.23 -33.60
CA SER A 735 -1.54 54.54 -32.57
C SER A 735 -2.27 53.28 -32.14
N ALA A 736 -1.53 52.20 -31.96
CA ALA A 736 -1.94 51.00 -31.26
C ALA A 736 -0.65 50.35 -30.74
N SER A 737 -0.74 49.52 -29.72
CA SER A 737 0.42 48.82 -29.15
C SER A 737 0.08 47.37 -28.89
N ASP A 738 0.94 46.49 -29.38
CA ASP A 738 0.85 45.05 -29.24
C ASP A 738 2.25 44.45 -29.10
N ASN A 739 2.34 43.23 -28.58
CA ASN A 739 3.62 42.51 -28.47
C ASN A 739 3.99 41.76 -29.76
N SER A 740 3.06 41.72 -30.73
CA SER A 740 3.20 41.09 -32.03
C SER A 740 3.11 42.11 -33.18
N SER A 741 3.33 41.64 -34.41
CA SER A 741 3.16 42.48 -35.60
C SER A 741 1.68 42.80 -35.83
N MET A 742 1.36 44.07 -36.07
CA MET A 742 -0.02 44.53 -36.27
C MET A 742 -0.33 44.90 -37.72
N GLU A 743 -1.60 44.75 -38.07
CA GLU A 743 -2.24 45.33 -39.24
C GLU A 743 -3.30 46.35 -38.81
N MET A 744 -3.62 47.27 -39.71
CA MET A 744 -4.69 48.26 -39.52
C MET A 744 -5.71 48.18 -40.65
N PHE A 745 -6.94 48.57 -40.35
CA PHE A 745 -8.04 48.66 -41.30
C PHE A 745 -8.65 50.05 -41.20
N VAL A 746 -8.35 50.92 -42.16
CA VAL A 746 -8.86 52.29 -42.22
C VAL A 746 -10.02 52.36 -43.22
N THR A 747 -11.14 53.00 -42.86
CA THR A 747 -12.31 53.14 -43.72
C THR A 747 -13.08 54.43 -43.43
N ASN A 748 -13.89 54.87 -44.40
CA ASN A 748 -14.90 55.91 -44.22
C ASN A 748 -16.27 55.33 -43.81
N THR A 749 -16.40 54.01 -43.75
CA THR A 749 -17.65 53.33 -43.41
C THR A 749 -17.77 53.11 -41.91
N ALA A 750 -18.92 53.48 -41.35
CA ALA A 750 -19.17 53.37 -39.92
C ALA A 750 -18.96 51.95 -39.38
N GLY A 751 -18.29 51.86 -38.22
CA GLY A 751 -18.09 50.62 -37.48
C GLY A 751 -17.06 49.66 -38.08
N CYS A 752 -16.24 50.10 -39.04
CA CYS A 752 -15.17 49.27 -39.64
C CYS A 752 -15.68 47.96 -40.27
N ALA A 753 -16.96 47.92 -40.70
CA ALA A 753 -17.61 46.71 -41.19
C ALA A 753 -17.23 46.36 -42.64
N SER A 754 -16.89 47.36 -43.45
CA SER A 754 -16.48 47.23 -44.85
C SER A 754 -15.81 48.54 -45.34
N GLY A 755 -15.46 48.64 -46.62
CA GLY A 755 -14.95 49.88 -47.22
C GLY A 755 -13.46 50.18 -46.99
N GLY A 756 -12.74 49.25 -46.37
CA GLY A 756 -11.28 49.26 -46.21
C GLY A 756 -10.67 47.90 -46.54
N SER A 757 -9.35 47.81 -46.43
CA SER A 757 -8.58 46.56 -46.53
C SER A 757 -7.57 46.52 -45.39
N TRP A 758 -7.30 45.32 -44.86
CA TRP A 758 -6.22 45.13 -43.92
C TRP A 758 -4.88 45.43 -44.60
N GLU A 759 -4.05 46.21 -43.93
CA GLU A 759 -2.74 46.62 -44.38
C GLU A 759 -1.78 46.67 -43.19
N SER A 760 -0.47 46.67 -43.42
CA SER A 760 0.52 46.78 -42.34
C SER A 760 0.31 48.03 -41.49
N TYR A 761 0.43 47.90 -40.18
CA TYR A 761 0.32 49.03 -39.25
C TYR A 761 1.32 50.15 -39.60
N ALA A 762 0.81 51.38 -39.63
CA ALA A 762 1.62 52.59 -39.73
C ALA A 762 1.12 53.63 -38.73
N THR A 763 2.03 54.47 -38.24
CA THR A 763 1.70 55.56 -37.30
C THR A 763 1.07 56.78 -37.99
N SER A 764 1.16 56.86 -39.31
CA SER A 764 0.47 57.88 -40.11
C SER A 764 0.02 57.35 -41.46
N LYS A 765 -1.08 57.92 -41.97
CA LYS A 765 -1.60 57.60 -43.31
C LYS A 765 -2.30 58.78 -43.93
N ASN A 766 -2.03 59.06 -45.21
CA ASN A 766 -2.85 60.01 -45.98
C ASN A 766 -4.17 59.34 -46.35
N TRP A 767 -5.29 60.04 -46.13
CA TRP A 767 -6.62 59.47 -46.28
C TRP A 767 -7.57 60.45 -46.96
N ALA A 768 -8.31 59.97 -47.96
CA ALA A 768 -9.32 60.76 -48.64
C ALA A 768 -10.64 60.75 -47.86
N LEU A 769 -11.17 61.93 -47.57
CA LEU A 769 -12.45 62.08 -46.88
C LEU A 769 -13.61 61.69 -47.81
N ALA A 770 -14.59 60.93 -47.29
CA ALA A 770 -15.75 60.51 -48.09
C ALA A 770 -16.81 61.62 -48.29
N GLN A 771 -16.85 62.61 -47.40
CA GLN A 771 -17.79 63.72 -47.46
C GLN A 771 -17.03 65.03 -47.73
N THR A 772 -17.53 65.80 -48.70
CA THR A 772 -17.08 67.17 -49.00
C THR A 772 -18.17 68.16 -48.62
N ASN A 773 -17.80 69.31 -48.04
CA ASN A 773 -18.68 70.36 -47.52
C ASN A 773 -19.60 69.89 -46.39
N ALA A 774 -19.14 68.88 -45.63
CA ALA A 774 -19.85 68.29 -44.50
C ALA A 774 -18.85 67.67 -43.50
N THR A 775 -19.36 67.29 -42.33
CA THR A 775 -18.59 66.49 -41.37
C THR A 775 -18.31 65.11 -41.96
N ALA A 776 -17.03 64.80 -42.16
CA ALA A 776 -16.54 63.50 -42.54
C ALA A 776 -16.06 62.74 -41.30
N THR A 777 -16.30 61.43 -41.27
CA THR A 777 -15.85 60.54 -40.19
C THR A 777 -14.95 59.47 -40.75
N VAL A 778 -13.76 59.32 -40.17
CA VAL A 778 -12.82 58.24 -40.51
C VAL A 778 -12.82 57.25 -39.36
N PHE A 779 -12.80 55.96 -39.69
CA PHE A 779 -12.80 54.85 -38.75
C PHE A 779 -11.53 54.02 -38.93
N VAL A 780 -10.97 53.52 -37.84
CA VAL A 780 -9.88 52.54 -37.87
C VAL A 780 -10.07 51.47 -36.81
N LYS A 781 -9.69 50.23 -37.15
CA LYS A 781 -9.43 49.17 -36.18
C LYS A 781 -8.08 48.52 -36.49
N TYR A 782 -7.51 47.88 -35.50
CA TYR A 782 -6.21 47.21 -35.60
C TYR A 782 -6.40 45.72 -35.33
N ARG A 783 -5.50 44.89 -35.85
CA ARG A 783 -5.41 43.48 -35.45
C ARG A 783 -3.96 43.06 -35.31
N ASP A 784 -3.73 42.07 -34.48
CA ASP A 784 -2.42 41.46 -34.27
C ASP A 784 -2.15 40.29 -35.24
N ALA A 785 -1.01 39.62 -35.06
CA ALA A 785 -0.61 38.45 -35.85
C ALA A 785 -1.46 37.20 -35.57
N ALA A 786 -2.14 37.12 -34.43
CA ALA A 786 -3.08 36.07 -34.05
C ALA A 786 -4.52 36.34 -34.53
N LEU A 787 -4.72 37.44 -35.27
CA LEU A 787 -5.98 37.94 -35.81
C LEU A 787 -6.97 38.42 -34.74
N ASN A 788 -6.52 38.76 -33.53
CA ASN A 788 -7.41 39.43 -32.57
C ASN A 788 -7.56 40.91 -32.97
N GLU A 789 -8.80 41.40 -33.04
CA GLU A 789 -9.11 42.75 -33.52
C GLU A 789 -9.50 43.70 -32.38
N THR A 790 -9.09 44.96 -32.47
CA THR A 790 -9.56 46.02 -31.58
C THR A 790 -11.00 46.42 -31.90
N ALA A 791 -11.67 47.05 -30.94
CA ALA A 791 -12.87 47.81 -31.26
C ALA A 791 -12.54 48.92 -32.29
N CYS A 792 -13.53 49.27 -33.11
CA CYS A 792 -13.40 50.33 -34.11
C CYS A 792 -13.42 51.70 -33.42
N VAL A 793 -12.35 52.49 -33.62
CA VAL A 793 -12.27 53.89 -33.16
C VAL A 793 -12.48 54.83 -34.33
N ASN A 794 -12.92 56.05 -34.06
CA ASN A 794 -13.21 57.04 -35.09
C ASN A 794 -12.81 58.44 -34.66
N ASP A 795 -12.63 59.30 -35.66
CA ASP A 795 -12.49 60.73 -35.49
C ASP A 795 -13.26 61.45 -36.61
N THR A 796 -13.61 62.71 -36.37
CA THR A 796 -14.43 63.52 -37.28
C THR A 796 -13.76 64.83 -37.64
N ILE A 797 -13.87 65.25 -38.89
CA ILE A 797 -13.43 66.56 -39.36
C ILE A 797 -14.47 67.16 -40.30
N THR A 798 -14.75 68.46 -40.19
CA THR A 798 -15.66 69.14 -41.12
C THR A 798 -14.90 69.67 -42.33
N GLN A 799 -15.13 69.09 -43.51
CA GLN A 799 -14.55 69.60 -44.76
C GLN A 799 -15.39 70.79 -45.24
N ILE A 800 -14.78 71.96 -45.46
CA ILE A 800 -15.46 73.22 -45.85
C ILE A 800 -14.94 73.75 -47.19
N SER A 801 -15.82 74.41 -47.97
CA SER A 801 -15.50 74.96 -49.30
C SER A 801 -14.65 76.23 -49.24
N ALA A 802 -13.70 76.38 -50.16
CA ALA A 802 -12.69 77.45 -50.16
C ALA A 802 -13.03 78.73 -50.97
N SER A 803 -14.30 79.06 -51.27
CA SER A 803 -14.66 80.25 -52.08
C SER A 803 -15.86 81.03 -51.55
N GLY A 804 -15.71 82.34 -51.29
CA GLY A 804 -16.77 83.28 -50.86
C GLY A 804 -17.47 84.04 -52.00
N PRO A 805 -18.33 85.05 -51.70
CA PRO A 805 -19.14 85.79 -52.69
C PRO A 805 -18.32 86.57 -53.72
N SER A 806 -18.77 86.61 -54.99
CA SER A 806 -18.06 87.25 -56.10
C SER A 806 -18.96 88.18 -56.94
N GLY A 807 -18.37 89.22 -57.55
CA GLY A 807 -19.09 90.15 -58.43
C GLY A 807 -19.88 91.27 -57.72
N ALA A 808 -19.43 91.72 -56.55
CA ALA A 808 -20.07 92.77 -55.75
C ALA A 808 -20.01 94.15 -56.45
N SER A 809 -21.15 94.85 -56.54
CA SER A 809 -21.24 96.25 -56.98
C SER A 809 -22.38 97.02 -56.30
N VAL A 810 -22.21 98.33 -56.16
CA VAL A 810 -23.25 99.30 -55.74
C VAL A 810 -23.27 100.48 -56.70
N LEU A 811 -24.47 100.96 -57.06
CA LEU A 811 -24.68 102.19 -57.84
C LEU A 811 -25.73 103.07 -57.15
N ILE A 812 -25.46 104.36 -56.95
CA ILE A 812 -26.40 105.36 -56.42
C ILE A 812 -27.24 105.91 -57.57
N GLU A 813 -28.57 105.88 -57.44
CA GLU A 813 -29.54 106.31 -58.46
C GLU A 813 -29.22 105.73 -59.86
N ASN A 814 -28.83 104.46 -59.89
CA ASN A 814 -28.42 103.76 -61.12
C ASN A 814 -27.23 104.44 -61.85
N GLY A 815 -26.33 105.10 -61.10
CA GLY A 815 -25.09 105.71 -61.60
C GLY A 815 -25.19 107.20 -61.95
N ALA A 816 -26.10 107.94 -61.33
CA ALA A 816 -26.25 109.39 -61.56
C ALA A 816 -25.12 110.20 -60.89
N THR A 817 -24.69 111.30 -61.52
CA THR A 817 -23.56 112.13 -61.02
C THR A 817 -23.96 113.24 -60.06
N THR A 818 -25.21 113.70 -60.06
CA THR A 818 -25.73 114.75 -59.16
C THR A 818 -27.14 114.45 -58.68
N THR A 819 -27.51 114.95 -57.50
CA THR A 819 -28.85 114.87 -56.94
C THR A 819 -29.23 116.15 -56.17
N ALA A 820 -30.50 116.52 -56.21
CA ALA A 820 -31.04 117.61 -55.38
C ALA A 820 -31.57 117.10 -54.02
N SER A 821 -31.57 115.79 -53.80
CA SER A 821 -32.12 115.13 -52.61
C SER A 821 -31.06 114.26 -51.91
N PRO A 822 -30.93 114.32 -50.58
CA PRO A 822 -30.07 113.41 -49.83
C PRO A 822 -30.65 111.99 -49.70
N ASN A 823 -31.94 111.78 -50.00
CA ASN A 823 -32.53 110.44 -50.08
C ASN A 823 -32.36 109.91 -51.51
N VAL A 824 -31.71 108.76 -51.63
CA VAL A 824 -31.34 108.13 -52.90
C VAL A 824 -31.67 106.63 -52.91
N SER A 825 -31.77 106.02 -54.08
CA SER A 825 -31.85 104.57 -54.28
C SER A 825 -30.47 103.98 -54.56
N LEU A 826 -30.16 102.82 -53.98
CA LEU A 826 -28.96 102.03 -54.26
C LEU A 826 -29.34 100.78 -55.06
N ASN A 827 -28.63 100.53 -56.16
CA ASN A 827 -28.75 99.30 -56.94
C ASN A 827 -27.58 98.38 -56.57
N LEU A 828 -27.89 97.19 -56.05
CA LEU A 828 -26.91 96.23 -55.51
C LEU A 828 -26.88 94.97 -56.36
N SER A 829 -25.68 94.51 -56.71
CA SER A 829 -25.48 93.25 -57.45
C SER A 829 -24.35 92.44 -56.83
N VAL A 830 -24.58 91.16 -56.59
CA VAL A 830 -23.61 90.20 -56.06
C VAL A 830 -24.08 88.77 -56.34
N SER A 831 -23.16 87.84 -56.62
CA SER A 831 -23.48 86.41 -56.76
C SER A 831 -23.04 85.63 -55.52
N GLY A 832 -23.93 84.79 -55.00
CA GLY A 832 -23.64 83.86 -53.89
C GLY A 832 -23.67 84.47 -52.49
N ALA A 833 -24.13 85.72 -52.33
CA ALA A 833 -24.29 86.34 -51.02
C ALA A 833 -25.71 86.17 -50.46
N THR A 834 -25.82 86.01 -49.15
CA THR A 834 -27.09 86.00 -48.41
C THR A 834 -27.35 87.32 -47.68
N ASP A 835 -26.30 87.98 -47.19
CA ASP A 835 -26.41 89.27 -46.48
C ASP A 835 -25.51 90.36 -47.11
N VAL A 836 -25.92 91.62 -46.93
CA VAL A 836 -25.25 92.87 -47.29
C VAL A 836 -25.01 93.75 -46.07
N TYR A 837 -23.92 94.50 -46.08
CA TYR A 837 -23.55 95.52 -45.11
C TYR A 837 -23.36 96.85 -45.83
N ILE A 838 -24.22 97.83 -45.55
CA ILE A 838 -24.22 99.16 -46.19
C ILE A 838 -23.87 100.23 -45.15
N THR A 839 -22.97 101.16 -45.49
CA THR A 839 -22.55 102.25 -44.60
C THR A 839 -22.11 103.48 -45.37
N ASN A 840 -22.17 104.65 -44.71
CA ASN A 840 -21.55 105.89 -45.19
C ASN A 840 -20.08 106.01 -44.74
N ALA A 841 -19.58 105.09 -43.90
CA ALA A 841 -18.20 105.09 -43.44
C ALA A 841 -17.26 104.38 -44.42
N ALA A 842 -16.14 105.02 -44.72
CA ALA A 842 -15.19 104.52 -45.71
C ALA A 842 -14.65 103.11 -45.37
N GLY A 843 -14.59 102.25 -46.38
CA GLY A 843 -13.99 100.91 -46.27
C GLY A 843 -14.84 99.87 -45.54
N CYS A 844 -16.14 100.11 -45.32
CA CYS A 844 -17.05 99.17 -44.68
C CYS A 844 -16.62 98.75 -43.25
N VAL A 845 -15.97 99.65 -42.51
CA VAL A 845 -15.33 99.36 -41.21
C VAL A 845 -16.25 99.49 -40.00
N ASN A 846 -17.26 100.36 -40.06
CA ASN A 846 -18.26 100.57 -39.01
C ASN A 846 -19.51 101.30 -39.57
N GLY A 847 -20.54 101.46 -38.73
CA GLY A 847 -21.73 102.29 -39.05
C GLY A 847 -22.85 101.62 -39.85
N GLY A 848 -22.63 100.41 -40.37
CA GLY A 848 -23.66 99.57 -40.99
C GLY A 848 -24.12 98.42 -40.09
N VAL A 849 -25.20 97.74 -40.51
CA VAL A 849 -25.70 96.48 -39.92
C VAL A 849 -25.86 95.48 -41.05
N TRP A 850 -25.55 94.20 -40.78
CA TRP A 850 -25.78 93.13 -41.74
C TRP A 850 -27.26 92.86 -41.90
N GLU A 851 -27.75 92.90 -43.13
CA GLU A 851 -29.13 92.62 -43.51
C GLU A 851 -29.20 91.75 -44.77
N THR A 852 -30.34 91.13 -45.06
CA THR A 852 -30.46 90.26 -46.24
C THR A 852 -30.36 91.07 -47.55
N VAL A 853 -29.65 90.52 -48.55
CA VAL A 853 -29.44 91.21 -49.84
C VAL A 853 -30.77 91.46 -50.57
N ALA A 854 -30.98 92.70 -51.01
CA ALA A 854 -32.04 93.09 -51.94
C ALA A 854 -31.42 93.80 -53.16
N ALA A 855 -32.00 93.62 -54.35
CA ALA A 855 -31.46 94.19 -55.60
C ALA A 855 -31.47 95.73 -55.62
N THR A 856 -32.40 96.35 -54.89
CA THR A 856 -32.48 97.81 -54.72
C THR A 856 -32.80 98.16 -53.27
N LYS A 857 -32.21 99.25 -52.77
CA LYS A 857 -32.34 99.71 -51.38
C LYS A 857 -32.39 101.24 -51.31
N GLY A 858 -33.43 101.79 -50.68
CA GLY A 858 -33.45 103.22 -50.34
C GLY A 858 -32.42 103.56 -49.27
N TRP A 859 -31.68 104.65 -49.45
CA TRP A 859 -30.58 105.08 -48.59
C TRP A 859 -30.52 106.59 -48.42
N VAL A 860 -30.05 107.04 -47.25
CA VAL A 860 -29.88 108.47 -46.94
C VAL A 860 -28.40 108.81 -46.92
N LEU A 861 -28.01 109.72 -47.79
CA LEU A 861 -26.65 110.24 -47.87
C LEU A 861 -26.32 111.09 -46.64
N SER A 862 -25.15 110.85 -46.05
CA SER A 862 -24.62 111.67 -44.96
C SER A 862 -23.59 112.63 -45.52
N LEU A 863 -23.82 113.94 -45.39
CA LEU A 863 -22.90 114.97 -45.90
C LEU A 863 -21.90 115.41 -44.82
N GLY A 864 -20.64 115.55 -45.24
CA GLY A 864 -19.62 116.31 -44.52
C GLY A 864 -19.57 117.77 -45.03
N ALA A 865 -18.43 118.44 -44.84
CA ALA A 865 -18.21 119.83 -45.29
C ALA A 865 -18.08 120.03 -46.82
N THR A 866 -18.43 119.02 -47.62
CA THR A 866 -18.29 119.00 -49.08
C THR A 866 -19.64 118.73 -49.76
N THR A 867 -19.76 119.06 -51.05
CA THR A 867 -20.99 118.85 -51.83
C THR A 867 -21.18 117.41 -52.33
N THR A 868 -20.15 116.55 -52.22
CA THR A 868 -20.15 115.13 -52.64
C THR A 868 -20.41 114.17 -51.46
N ALA A 869 -21.24 113.14 -51.66
CA ALA A 869 -21.48 112.04 -50.72
C ALA A 869 -21.14 110.65 -51.33
N THR A 870 -20.68 109.70 -50.52
CA THR A 870 -20.25 108.34 -50.94
C THR A 870 -20.88 107.25 -50.08
N VAL A 871 -21.32 106.14 -50.69
CA VAL A 871 -21.87 104.96 -50.00
C VAL A 871 -20.97 103.75 -50.22
N TYR A 872 -20.72 102.96 -49.17
CA TYR A 872 -19.87 101.78 -49.15
C TYR A 872 -20.66 100.51 -48.82
N VAL A 873 -20.39 99.41 -49.52
CA VAL A 873 -21.11 98.13 -49.41
C VAL A 873 -20.17 96.93 -49.42
N LYS A 874 -20.42 95.92 -48.57
CA LYS A 874 -19.81 94.57 -48.68
C LYS A 874 -20.86 93.49 -48.43
N PHE A 875 -20.58 92.25 -48.85
CA PHE A 875 -21.52 91.13 -48.83
C PHE A 875 -20.94 89.92 -48.10
N ARG A 876 -21.78 88.98 -47.67
CA ARG A 876 -21.33 87.68 -47.14
C ARG A 876 -22.27 86.54 -47.52
N ASP A 877 -21.75 85.32 -47.57
CA ASP A 877 -22.55 84.11 -47.80
C ASP A 877 -23.11 83.49 -46.49
N ALA A 878 -23.86 82.39 -46.63
CA ALA A 878 -24.43 81.64 -45.49
C ALA A 878 -23.36 81.03 -44.57
N SER A 879 -22.11 80.94 -45.02
CA SER A 879 -20.95 80.45 -44.28
C SER A 879 -20.13 81.58 -43.64
N MET A 880 -20.67 82.80 -43.64
CA MET A 880 -20.07 84.03 -43.09
C MET A 880 -18.76 84.46 -43.76
N VAL A 881 -18.49 84.02 -44.98
CA VAL A 881 -17.32 84.48 -45.76
C VAL A 881 -17.67 85.81 -46.43
N GLU A 882 -16.89 86.86 -46.15
CA GLU A 882 -17.15 88.23 -46.62
C GLU A 882 -16.48 88.56 -47.98
N SER A 883 -17.12 89.40 -48.78
CA SER A 883 -16.54 90.01 -49.98
C SER A 883 -15.67 91.24 -49.62
N SER A 884 -14.88 91.72 -50.59
CA SER A 884 -14.27 93.05 -50.51
C SER A 884 -15.33 94.16 -50.52
N CYS A 885 -15.01 95.32 -49.94
CA CYS A 885 -15.87 96.51 -49.91
C CYS A 885 -15.85 97.25 -51.27
N VAL A 886 -17.02 97.67 -51.75
CA VAL A 886 -17.25 98.43 -52.98
C VAL A 886 -18.02 99.72 -52.68
N SER A 887 -17.95 100.74 -53.54
CA SER A 887 -18.56 102.06 -53.25
C SER A 887 -18.99 102.83 -54.51
N ASP A 888 -19.85 103.84 -54.33
CA ASP A 888 -20.25 104.82 -55.36
C ASP A 888 -20.53 106.21 -54.75
N SER A 889 -20.51 107.30 -55.56
CA SER A 889 -20.55 108.72 -55.10
C SER A 889 -21.45 109.66 -55.93
N ILE A 890 -22.01 110.73 -55.32
CA ILE A 890 -22.93 111.71 -55.96
C ILE A 890 -22.89 113.15 -55.32
N ASP A 891 -23.13 114.24 -56.07
CA ASP A 891 -23.05 115.68 -55.64
C ASP A 891 -24.42 116.43 -55.40
N LEU A 892 -24.48 117.47 -54.51
CA LEU A 892 -25.65 118.34 -54.18
C LEU A 892 -25.48 119.88 -54.40
N THR A 893 -26.55 120.64 -54.74
CA THR A 893 -26.54 122.12 -55.09
C THR A 893 -27.50 123.05 -54.26
N ARG A 894 -27.17 124.34 -53.91
CA ARG A 894 -27.99 125.34 -53.11
C ARG A 894 -27.92 126.84 -53.56
N SER A 895 -28.93 127.72 -53.28
CA SER A 895 -29.05 129.17 -53.71
C SER A 895 -29.18 130.24 -52.57
N SER A 896 -28.70 131.49 -52.77
CA SER A 896 -28.68 132.63 -51.80
C SER A 896 -29.97 133.48 -51.76
N ILE A 897 -30.34 134.03 -50.59
CA ILE A 897 -31.53 134.89 -50.39
C ILE A 897 -31.22 136.40 -50.25
N PHE A 898 -29.95 136.80 -50.28
CA PHE A 898 -29.54 138.22 -50.16
C PHE A 898 -29.64 138.93 -51.52
N SER A 899 -30.32 140.08 -51.59
CA SER A 899 -30.64 140.75 -52.85
C SER A 899 -29.63 141.84 -53.22
N ASN A 900 -29.08 141.76 -54.45
CA ASN A 900 -28.05 142.67 -54.98
C ASN A 900 -26.82 142.80 -54.07
N GLY A 901 -26.39 141.66 -53.51
CA GLY A 901 -25.20 141.57 -52.66
C GLY A 901 -23.88 141.48 -53.42
N ASP A 902 -23.97 141.07 -54.67
CA ASP A 902 -22.92 141.04 -55.69
C ASP A 902 -22.81 142.38 -56.46
N PHE A 903 -23.69 143.36 -56.17
CA PHE A 903 -23.67 144.72 -56.75
C PHE A 903 -23.81 144.81 -58.28
N GLU A 904 -24.13 143.71 -58.95
CA GLU A 904 -24.15 143.60 -60.41
C GLU A 904 -25.26 144.41 -61.10
N THR A 905 -26.19 144.99 -60.35
CA THR A 905 -27.14 145.97 -60.92
C THR A 905 -26.49 147.32 -61.23
N GLY A 906 -25.28 147.57 -60.74
CA GLY A 906 -24.51 148.80 -60.96
C GLY A 906 -25.01 150.02 -60.17
N ASP A 907 -25.96 149.83 -59.24
CA ASP A 907 -26.45 150.87 -58.35
C ASP A 907 -26.63 150.39 -56.91
N LEU A 908 -26.81 151.34 -55.99
CA LEU A 908 -27.05 151.08 -54.57
C LEU A 908 -28.51 151.32 -54.16
N SER A 909 -29.48 151.18 -55.07
CA SER A 909 -30.88 151.49 -54.80
C SER A 909 -31.52 150.59 -53.74
N SER A 910 -31.11 149.32 -53.67
CA SER A 910 -31.52 148.35 -52.66
C SER A 910 -30.77 148.49 -51.32
N TRP A 911 -29.82 149.43 -51.24
CA TRP A 911 -28.96 149.66 -50.11
C TRP A 911 -29.22 151.02 -49.48
N THR A 912 -29.03 151.15 -48.17
CA THR A 912 -29.17 152.43 -47.45
C THR A 912 -27.80 152.94 -47.03
N ASN A 913 -27.45 154.17 -47.46
CA ASN A 913 -26.22 154.86 -47.05
C ASN A 913 -26.47 155.75 -45.82
N SER A 914 -25.60 155.66 -44.81
CA SER A 914 -25.73 156.49 -43.59
C SER A 914 -25.43 157.97 -43.84
N ILE A 915 -24.67 158.28 -44.88
CA ILE A 915 -24.46 159.63 -45.43
C ILE A 915 -24.51 159.48 -46.96
N ALA A 916 -25.47 160.16 -47.61
CA ALA A 916 -25.70 160.03 -49.04
C ALA A 916 -24.42 160.36 -49.84
N GLY A 917 -24.06 159.47 -50.78
CA GLY A 917 -22.92 159.61 -51.68
C GLY A 917 -21.55 159.20 -51.12
N ARG A 918 -21.46 158.67 -49.88
CA ARG A 918 -20.16 158.23 -49.33
C ARG A 918 -19.76 156.80 -49.66
N TRP A 919 -20.71 155.91 -49.95
CA TRP A 919 -20.44 154.68 -50.70
C TRP A 919 -21.00 154.82 -52.10
N VAL A 920 -20.21 154.37 -53.07
CA VAL A 920 -20.56 154.34 -54.48
C VAL A 920 -20.23 152.97 -55.04
N VAL A 921 -20.91 152.59 -56.11
CA VAL A 921 -20.59 151.38 -56.87
C VAL A 921 -19.86 151.79 -58.14
N ASP A 922 -18.78 151.07 -58.46
CA ASP A 922 -18.09 151.22 -59.73
C ASP A 922 -17.52 149.87 -60.21
N ASN A 923 -16.93 149.89 -61.40
CA ASN A 923 -16.32 148.74 -62.04
C ASN A 923 -14.78 148.79 -62.00
N SER A 924 -14.21 149.65 -61.16
CA SER A 924 -12.76 149.89 -61.17
C SER A 924 -11.97 148.74 -60.53
N ASN A 925 -12.58 148.02 -59.58
CA ASN A 925 -11.98 146.90 -58.87
C ASN A 925 -13.09 146.06 -58.21
N VAL A 926 -13.24 144.81 -58.66
CA VAL A 926 -14.35 143.89 -58.33
C VAL A 926 -13.78 142.50 -57.99
N ASP A 927 -14.41 141.72 -57.11
CA ASP A 927 -13.96 140.34 -56.80
C ASP A 927 -14.45 139.36 -57.85
N SER A 928 -15.75 139.41 -58.13
CA SER A 928 -16.39 138.67 -59.21
C SER A 928 -17.57 139.45 -59.76
N GLY A 929 -17.80 139.31 -61.06
CA GLY A 929 -18.78 140.12 -61.78
C GLY A 929 -18.18 141.41 -62.33
N SER A 930 -19.00 142.45 -62.39
CA SER A 930 -18.80 143.70 -63.12
C SER A 930 -18.71 144.90 -62.19
N PHE A 931 -19.26 144.82 -60.97
CA PHE A 931 -19.38 145.97 -60.07
C PHE A 931 -19.08 145.61 -58.61
N SER A 932 -18.47 146.54 -57.87
CA SER A 932 -18.33 146.42 -56.41
C SER A 932 -18.62 147.76 -55.73
N ALA A 933 -19.00 147.72 -54.46
CA ALA A 933 -19.22 148.92 -53.67
C ALA A 933 -17.94 149.37 -52.97
N HIS A 934 -17.63 150.66 -52.97
CA HIS A 934 -16.52 151.20 -52.19
C HIS A 934 -16.80 152.58 -51.58
N THR A 935 -16.01 152.93 -50.56
CA THR A 935 -16.05 154.26 -49.95
C THR A 935 -15.27 155.28 -50.78
N VAL A 936 -15.86 156.45 -51.04
CA VAL A 936 -15.11 157.63 -51.49
C VAL A 936 -14.39 158.30 -50.31
N ALA A 937 -13.68 159.41 -50.55
CA ALA A 937 -12.94 160.13 -49.52
C ALA A 937 -13.80 160.44 -48.27
N VAL A 938 -13.51 159.75 -47.17
CA VAL A 938 -14.15 159.96 -45.87
C VAL A 938 -13.32 160.97 -45.08
N ALA A 939 -13.92 162.10 -44.71
CA ALA A 939 -13.25 163.12 -43.91
C ALA A 939 -12.78 162.58 -42.54
N ASN A 940 -11.69 163.14 -42.01
CA ASN A 940 -11.17 162.81 -40.69
C ASN A 940 -12.26 162.91 -39.60
N SER A 941 -12.18 162.03 -38.62
CA SER A 941 -13.15 161.87 -37.53
C SER A 941 -14.59 161.53 -37.98
N SER A 942 -14.81 161.08 -39.22
CA SER A 942 -16.13 160.70 -39.74
C SER A 942 -16.27 159.19 -39.93
N THR A 943 -17.52 158.72 -40.00
CA THR A 943 -17.86 157.34 -40.37
C THR A 943 -18.81 157.32 -41.56
N ALA A 944 -18.60 156.41 -42.51
CA ALA A 944 -19.48 156.16 -43.64
C ALA A 944 -19.94 154.71 -43.62
N CYS A 945 -21.25 154.45 -43.65
CA CYS A 945 -21.81 153.11 -43.64
C CYS A 945 -22.77 152.87 -44.79
N ILE A 946 -22.85 151.61 -45.22
CA ILE A 946 -23.90 151.08 -46.09
C ILE A 946 -24.56 149.89 -45.40
N GLN A 947 -25.88 149.74 -45.54
CA GLN A 947 -26.64 148.67 -44.90
C GLN A 947 -27.83 148.19 -45.73
N GLN A 948 -28.24 146.95 -45.50
CA GLN A 948 -29.49 146.38 -45.99
C GLN A 948 -30.13 145.51 -44.91
N THR A 949 -31.45 145.51 -44.84
CA THR A 949 -32.21 144.64 -43.93
C THR A 949 -32.57 143.35 -44.64
N VAL A 950 -32.23 142.21 -44.03
CA VAL A 950 -32.62 140.88 -44.50
C VAL A 950 -33.75 140.37 -43.62
N ASP A 951 -34.89 140.03 -44.23
CA ASP A 951 -36.01 139.49 -43.47
C ASP A 951 -35.88 137.98 -43.25
N LEU A 952 -35.53 137.60 -42.01
CA LEU A 952 -35.47 136.19 -41.57
C LEU A 952 -36.62 135.84 -40.61
N SER A 953 -37.62 136.72 -40.45
CA SER A 953 -38.68 136.58 -39.45
C SER A 953 -39.59 135.37 -39.65
N SER A 954 -39.78 134.95 -40.91
CA SER A 954 -40.58 133.78 -41.28
C SER A 954 -39.76 132.50 -41.49
N LEU A 955 -38.44 132.58 -41.33
CA LEU A 955 -37.52 131.48 -41.55
C LEU A 955 -37.08 130.86 -40.22
N THR A 956 -36.57 129.64 -40.24
CA THR A 956 -36.09 128.94 -39.04
C THR A 956 -34.69 128.36 -39.27
N GLY A 957 -33.89 128.29 -38.21
CA GLY A 957 -32.52 127.78 -38.23
C GLY A 957 -31.44 128.86 -38.38
N THR A 958 -30.19 128.42 -38.44
CA THR A 958 -29.03 129.31 -38.55
C THR A 958 -28.64 129.51 -40.02
N PHE A 959 -28.75 130.73 -40.50
CA PHE A 959 -28.32 131.14 -41.83
C PHE A 959 -26.85 131.57 -41.79
N LEU A 960 -26.13 131.39 -42.88
CA LEU A 960 -24.76 131.86 -43.00
C LEU A 960 -24.71 133.05 -43.94
N VAL A 961 -24.32 134.21 -43.40
CA VAL A 961 -23.94 135.38 -44.21
C VAL A 961 -22.49 135.19 -44.60
N THR A 962 -22.17 135.38 -45.87
CA THR A 962 -20.80 135.44 -46.37
C THR A 962 -20.63 136.71 -47.18
N TRP A 963 -19.47 137.35 -47.12
CA TRP A 963 -19.14 138.47 -48.01
C TRP A 963 -17.65 138.55 -48.23
N ARG A 964 -17.25 139.36 -49.22
CA ARG A 964 -15.85 139.69 -49.46
C ARG A 964 -15.60 141.16 -49.37
N TRP A 965 -14.46 141.53 -48.78
CA TRP A 965 -14.04 142.93 -48.70
C TRP A 965 -12.56 143.10 -48.99
N GLN A 966 -12.23 144.26 -49.52
CA GLN A 966 -10.86 144.72 -49.71
C GLN A 966 -10.75 146.09 -49.04
N TYR A 967 -9.71 146.31 -48.25
CA TYR A 967 -9.52 147.60 -47.59
C TYR A 967 -8.06 147.99 -47.60
N ASP A 968 -7.83 149.30 -47.60
CA ASP A 968 -6.52 149.92 -47.41
C ASP A 968 -6.73 151.12 -46.49
N THR A 969 -6.41 150.93 -45.21
CA THR A 969 -6.69 151.88 -44.14
C THR A 969 -5.48 152.05 -43.22
N GLU A 970 -5.41 153.17 -42.50
CA GLU A 970 -4.37 153.37 -41.49
C GLU A 970 -4.48 152.26 -40.41
N SER A 971 -3.48 151.38 -40.36
CA SER A 971 -3.48 150.21 -39.48
C SER A 971 -3.62 150.62 -38.02
N GLY A 972 -4.60 150.05 -37.32
CA GLY A 972 -4.87 150.34 -35.90
C GLY A 972 -5.56 151.69 -35.64
N ALA A 973 -5.79 152.49 -36.68
CA ALA A 973 -6.30 153.85 -36.58
C ALA A 973 -7.68 153.95 -37.26
N ASP A 974 -7.76 153.45 -38.48
CA ASP A 974 -8.95 153.49 -39.33
C ASP A 974 -9.52 152.08 -39.50
N TYR A 975 -10.84 151.95 -39.37
CA TYR A 975 -11.48 150.64 -39.26
C TYR A 975 -12.65 150.44 -40.22
N ALA A 976 -12.59 149.34 -40.97
CA ALA A 976 -13.70 148.71 -41.66
C ALA A 976 -14.43 147.78 -40.69
N ARG A 977 -15.75 147.90 -40.56
CA ARG A 977 -16.51 147.31 -39.45
C ARG A 977 -17.84 146.75 -39.90
N PHE A 978 -18.18 145.55 -39.47
CA PHE A 978 -19.45 144.89 -39.76
C PHE A 978 -20.34 144.82 -38.52
N PHE A 979 -21.63 145.07 -38.71
CA PHE A 979 -22.63 145.11 -37.66
C PHE A 979 -23.86 144.30 -38.05
N THR A 980 -24.51 143.72 -37.04
CA THR A 980 -25.86 143.17 -37.12
C THR A 980 -26.75 143.92 -36.13
N ASP A 981 -27.89 144.46 -36.57
CA ASP A 981 -28.89 145.15 -35.72
C ASP A 981 -28.30 146.22 -34.77
N SER A 982 -27.25 146.91 -35.25
CA SER A 982 -26.45 147.95 -34.56
C SER A 982 -25.33 147.47 -33.64
N THR A 983 -25.16 146.17 -33.41
CA THR A 983 -24.03 145.60 -32.65
C THR A 983 -22.87 145.29 -33.58
N GLN A 984 -21.66 145.78 -33.26
CA GLN A 984 -20.47 145.50 -34.05
C GLN A 984 -20.04 144.04 -33.85
N GLN A 985 -19.99 143.27 -34.93
CA GLN A 985 -19.55 141.89 -34.91
C GLN A 985 -18.07 141.78 -35.27
N PHE A 986 -17.61 142.56 -36.25
CA PHE A 986 -16.22 142.52 -36.72
C PHE A 986 -15.67 143.93 -36.94
N GLN A 987 -14.36 144.07 -36.78
CA GLN A 987 -13.59 145.20 -37.29
C GLN A 987 -12.26 144.75 -37.84
N ARG A 988 -11.77 145.43 -38.88
CA ARG A 988 -10.41 145.29 -39.41
C ARG A 988 -9.83 146.64 -39.81
N SER A 989 -8.51 146.71 -39.82
CA SER A 989 -7.70 147.90 -40.14
C SER A 989 -6.42 147.47 -40.85
N GLY A 990 -5.77 148.38 -41.57
CA GLY A 990 -4.53 148.13 -42.29
C GLY A 990 -4.77 147.95 -43.78
N ALA A 991 -3.77 147.43 -44.48
CA ALA A 991 -3.75 147.37 -45.94
C ALA A 991 -3.73 145.94 -46.48
N PRO A 992 -4.80 145.12 -46.37
CA PRO A 992 -4.78 143.82 -47.00
C PRO A 992 -4.65 143.86 -48.52
N GLY A 993 -5.12 144.92 -49.22
CA GLY A 993 -4.85 145.11 -50.65
C GLY A 993 -5.39 144.02 -51.60
N VAL A 994 -5.96 142.93 -51.09
CA VAL A 994 -6.62 141.83 -51.81
C VAL A 994 -7.98 141.53 -51.16
N TRP A 995 -8.91 140.96 -51.92
CA TRP A 995 -10.23 140.55 -51.41
C TRP A 995 -10.10 139.45 -50.36
N GLN A 996 -10.90 139.54 -49.29
CA GLN A 996 -10.91 138.61 -48.16
C GLN A 996 -12.31 138.06 -47.92
N ASP A 997 -12.42 136.74 -47.75
CA ASP A 997 -13.64 136.05 -47.34
C ASP A 997 -13.94 136.27 -45.86
N GLU A 998 -15.17 136.66 -45.55
CA GLU A 998 -15.69 136.73 -44.20
C GLU A 998 -17.06 136.08 -44.14
N SER A 999 -17.39 135.52 -42.98
CA SER A 999 -18.72 134.94 -42.75
C SER A 999 -19.20 135.14 -41.33
N TYR A 1000 -20.52 135.16 -41.18
CA TYR A 1000 -21.18 135.27 -39.89
C TYR A 1000 -22.49 134.48 -39.89
N SER A 1001 -22.73 133.75 -38.80
CA SER A 1001 -23.97 133.00 -38.62
C SER A 1001 -25.08 133.88 -38.06
N LEU A 1002 -26.18 134.01 -38.80
CA LEU A 1002 -27.42 134.62 -38.35
C LEU A 1002 -28.37 133.55 -37.84
N THR A 1003 -29.13 133.86 -36.81
CA THR A 1003 -30.24 132.99 -36.39
C THR A 1003 -31.54 133.56 -36.91
N ALA A 1004 -32.35 132.75 -37.55
CA ALA A 1004 -33.65 133.19 -38.05
C ALA A 1004 -34.64 133.46 -36.90
N GLY A 1005 -35.61 134.34 -37.15
CA GLY A 1005 -36.62 134.74 -36.15
C GLY A 1005 -36.91 136.24 -36.10
N SER A 1006 -36.05 137.09 -36.65
CA SER A 1006 -36.34 138.52 -36.85
C SER A 1006 -35.66 139.05 -38.11
N SER A 1007 -36.20 140.12 -38.71
CA SER A 1007 -35.46 140.83 -39.77
C SER A 1007 -34.22 141.49 -39.16
N THR A 1008 -33.06 141.27 -39.77
CA THR A 1008 -31.76 141.75 -39.28
C THR A 1008 -31.14 142.73 -40.27
N VAL A 1009 -30.69 143.88 -39.77
CA VAL A 1009 -29.93 144.88 -40.51
C VAL A 1009 -28.46 144.47 -40.54
N LEU A 1010 -27.96 144.16 -41.75
CA LEU A 1010 -26.54 143.93 -42.00
C LEU A 1010 -25.93 145.26 -42.45
N LYS A 1011 -24.93 145.75 -41.71
CA LYS A 1011 -24.33 147.07 -41.92
C LYS A 1011 -22.82 147.00 -41.94
N TRP A 1012 -22.22 147.56 -42.99
CA TRP A 1012 -20.78 147.72 -43.16
C TRP A 1012 -20.41 149.19 -43.07
N CYS A 1013 -19.38 149.51 -42.30
CA CYS A 1013 -18.97 150.88 -41.98
C CYS A 1013 -17.46 151.07 -42.09
N TYR A 1014 -17.03 152.21 -42.62
CA TYR A 1014 -15.66 152.68 -42.55
C TYR A 1014 -15.55 153.92 -41.65
N ARG A 1015 -14.64 153.91 -40.65
CA ARG A 1015 -14.38 155.06 -39.77
C ARG A 1015 -12.95 155.53 -39.91
N LYS A 1016 -12.78 156.82 -40.24
CA LYS A 1016 -11.51 157.52 -40.28
C LYS A 1016 -11.26 158.29 -38.99
N ASN A 1017 -10.05 158.20 -38.43
CA ASN A 1017 -9.62 158.87 -37.21
C ASN A 1017 -9.22 160.34 -37.48
N ALA A 1018 -8.57 161.00 -36.53
CA ALA A 1018 -8.24 162.43 -36.61
C ALA A 1018 -6.88 162.77 -37.28
N SER A 1019 -6.00 161.79 -37.57
CA SER A 1019 -4.65 162.06 -38.12
C SER A 1019 -4.69 162.45 -39.60
N GLY A 1020 -3.85 163.42 -40.00
CA GLY A 1020 -3.76 163.94 -41.37
C GLY A 1020 -2.81 163.19 -42.28
N GLN A 1021 -2.44 161.95 -41.97
CA GLN A 1021 -1.59 161.15 -42.87
C GLN A 1021 -2.45 160.30 -43.80
N SER A 1022 -2.00 160.26 -45.05
CA SER A 1022 -2.61 159.64 -46.25
C SER A 1022 -4.05 160.06 -46.60
N ALA A 1023 -4.13 160.92 -47.63
CA ALA A 1023 -5.26 160.90 -48.55
C ALA A 1023 -5.16 159.61 -49.39
N GLY A 1024 -6.19 158.74 -49.36
CA GLY A 1024 -6.20 157.52 -50.18
C GLY A 1024 -6.97 156.34 -49.59
N ASP A 1025 -7.27 156.35 -48.29
CA ASP A 1025 -7.83 155.16 -47.63
C ASP A 1025 -9.26 154.82 -48.10
N PHE A 1026 -9.52 153.53 -48.30
CA PHE A 1026 -10.81 153.02 -48.77
C PHE A 1026 -11.17 151.65 -48.19
N VAL A 1027 -12.46 151.34 -48.26
CA VAL A 1027 -13.01 150.00 -48.05
C VAL A 1027 -13.92 149.66 -49.23
N ARG A 1028 -13.78 148.45 -49.76
CA ARG A 1028 -14.62 147.84 -50.81
C ARG A 1028 -15.35 146.62 -50.28
N LEU A 1029 -16.52 146.33 -50.85
CA LEU A 1029 -17.40 145.22 -50.48
C LEU A 1029 -17.97 144.59 -51.75
N ASP A 1030 -18.00 143.26 -51.78
CA ASP A 1030 -18.51 142.43 -52.88
C ASP A 1030 -19.05 141.07 -52.38
N GLU A 1031 -19.81 140.36 -53.22
CA GLU A 1031 -20.28 138.97 -53.01
C GLU A 1031 -21.00 138.70 -51.68
N VAL A 1032 -21.86 139.61 -51.23
CA VAL A 1032 -22.65 139.42 -50.03
C VAL A 1032 -23.77 138.39 -50.28
N LYS A 1033 -23.71 137.24 -49.61
CA LYS A 1033 -24.70 136.14 -49.70
C LYS A 1033 -25.24 135.77 -48.33
N VAL A 1034 -26.48 135.28 -48.30
CA VAL A 1034 -27.10 134.68 -47.12
C VAL A 1034 -27.67 133.32 -47.51
N LEU A 1035 -27.13 132.25 -46.93
CA LEU A 1035 -27.42 130.85 -47.27
C LEU A 1035 -28.22 130.15 -46.15
N SER A 1036 -29.16 129.28 -46.51
CA SER A 1036 -30.03 128.57 -45.54
C SER A 1036 -29.36 127.36 -44.86
N PRO A 1037 -29.83 126.89 -43.68
CA PRO A 1037 -29.32 125.69 -42.98
C PRO A 1037 -29.81 124.34 -43.54
N LEU A 1038 -29.14 123.21 -43.23
CA LEU A 1038 -29.54 121.81 -43.54
C LEU A 1038 -30.22 121.15 -42.31
N LEU A 1039 -31.34 120.43 -42.45
CA LEU A 1039 -32.23 119.94 -41.35
C LEU A 1039 -31.88 118.53 -40.78
N TYR A 1040 -31.97 118.30 -39.45
CA TYR A 1040 -32.76 117.25 -38.69
C TYR A 1040 -32.33 117.05 -37.20
N ALA A 1041 -33.26 116.67 -36.28
CA ALA A 1041 -33.10 116.42 -34.81
C ALA A 1041 -33.87 115.14 -34.29
N PRO A 1042 -33.59 114.53 -33.10
CA PRO A 1042 -34.07 113.17 -32.68
C PRO A 1042 -35.34 113.05 -31.76
N VAL A 1043 -35.98 111.85 -31.71
CA VAL A 1043 -37.30 111.46 -31.08
C VAL A 1043 -37.17 110.82 -29.66
N SER A 1044 -38.20 110.89 -28.79
CA SER A 1044 -38.23 110.39 -27.39
C SER A 1044 -39.06 109.08 -27.14
N LEU A 1045 -38.72 108.30 -26.09
CA LEU A 1045 -39.28 106.96 -25.73
C LEU A 1045 -39.68 106.86 -24.24
N SER A 1046 -40.74 106.08 -23.89
CA SER A 1046 -41.15 105.78 -22.50
C SER A 1046 -41.71 104.35 -22.30
N THR A 1047 -41.66 103.79 -21.06
CA THR A 1047 -42.05 102.39 -20.72
C THR A 1047 -42.93 102.27 -19.46
N THR A 1048 -43.84 101.29 -19.41
CA THR A 1048 -44.51 100.76 -18.19
C THR A 1048 -44.41 99.23 -18.14
N ALA A 1049 -44.14 98.64 -16.97
CA ALA A 1049 -43.80 97.22 -16.84
C ALA A 1049 -44.75 96.42 -15.92
N SER A 1050 -45.05 95.18 -16.32
CA SER A 1050 -45.43 94.08 -15.42
C SER A 1050 -44.64 92.82 -15.79
N ASN A 1051 -44.52 91.85 -14.88
CA ASN A 1051 -43.58 90.72 -14.97
C ASN A 1051 -43.79 89.73 -16.14
N ALA A 1052 -44.75 89.97 -17.04
CA ALA A 1052 -44.96 89.16 -18.24
C ALA A 1052 -44.95 89.96 -19.57
N ALA A 1053 -45.00 91.30 -19.57
CA ALA A 1053 -44.96 92.12 -20.80
C ALA A 1053 -44.55 93.60 -20.54
N VAL A 1054 -43.87 94.21 -21.52
CA VAL A 1054 -43.48 95.65 -21.54
C VAL A 1054 -44.10 96.32 -22.77
N ALA A 1055 -44.76 97.47 -22.59
CA ALA A 1055 -45.31 98.28 -23.68
C ALA A 1055 -44.45 99.53 -23.95
N LEU A 1056 -44.28 99.89 -25.23
CA LEU A 1056 -43.51 101.05 -25.72
C LEU A 1056 -44.38 101.90 -26.66
N SER A 1057 -44.34 103.23 -26.52
CA SER A 1057 -45.00 104.17 -27.43
C SER A 1057 -43.99 105.12 -28.08
N ILE A 1058 -44.13 105.35 -29.40
CA ILE A 1058 -43.31 106.26 -30.22
C ILE A 1058 -44.25 107.22 -30.96
N THR A 1059 -43.97 108.53 -30.90
CA THR A 1059 -44.76 109.56 -31.62
C THR A 1059 -43.85 110.40 -32.51
N PRO A 1060 -43.84 110.22 -33.86
CA PRO A 1060 -43.06 111.07 -34.75
C PRO A 1060 -43.75 112.44 -34.97
N PRO A 1061 -43.01 113.57 -35.05
CA PRO A 1061 -43.63 114.89 -35.20
C PRO A 1061 -44.30 115.14 -36.56
N THR A 1062 -43.90 114.46 -37.64
CA THR A 1062 -44.60 114.39 -38.93
C THR A 1062 -43.96 113.31 -39.82
N GLY A 1063 -44.78 112.56 -40.58
CA GLY A 1063 -44.33 111.51 -41.53
C GLY A 1063 -44.03 110.15 -40.91
N SER A 1064 -44.02 109.10 -41.74
CA SER A 1064 -43.60 107.75 -41.34
C SER A 1064 -42.08 107.71 -41.19
N GLN A 1065 -41.57 107.24 -40.05
CA GLN A 1065 -40.15 107.01 -39.83
C GLN A 1065 -39.93 105.57 -39.39
N THR A 1066 -38.91 104.92 -39.95
CA THR A 1066 -38.51 103.55 -39.55
C THR A 1066 -37.31 103.64 -38.61
N GLY A 1067 -37.39 103.00 -37.45
CA GLY A 1067 -36.30 102.90 -36.48
C GLY A 1067 -36.16 101.47 -35.96
N TYR A 1068 -34.99 101.12 -35.40
CA TYR A 1068 -34.73 99.79 -34.85
C TYR A 1068 -34.68 99.84 -33.31
N LEU A 1069 -35.39 98.93 -32.65
CA LEU A 1069 -35.34 98.73 -31.19
C LEU A 1069 -34.55 97.45 -30.89
N THR A 1070 -33.46 97.55 -30.12
CA THR A 1070 -32.64 96.38 -29.75
C THR A 1070 -32.88 95.96 -28.30
N VAL A 1071 -33.32 94.71 -28.07
CA VAL A 1071 -33.47 94.11 -26.73
C VAL A 1071 -32.32 93.15 -26.47
N ARG A 1072 -31.57 93.32 -25.37
CA ARG A 1072 -30.39 92.47 -25.05
C ARG A 1072 -30.69 91.53 -23.87
N ARG A 1073 -30.23 90.27 -23.98
CA ARG A 1073 -30.29 89.16 -22.98
C ARG A 1073 -31.70 88.58 -22.71
N ALA A 1074 -32.31 87.96 -23.73
CA ALA A 1074 -33.42 87.02 -23.54
C ALA A 1074 -32.95 85.59 -23.82
N SER A 1075 -33.33 84.62 -22.99
CA SER A 1075 -32.97 83.19 -23.14
C SER A 1075 -33.72 82.47 -24.28
N SER A 1076 -34.71 83.15 -24.86
CA SER A 1076 -35.47 82.75 -26.06
C SER A 1076 -35.94 84.02 -26.79
N ALA A 1077 -36.27 83.92 -28.09
CA ALA A 1077 -36.61 85.08 -28.91
C ALA A 1077 -37.90 85.77 -28.41
N PRO A 1078 -37.89 87.08 -28.14
CA PRO A 1078 -39.10 87.80 -27.73
C PRO A 1078 -40.09 87.93 -28.91
N SER A 1079 -41.37 87.70 -28.65
CA SER A 1079 -42.44 87.94 -29.63
C SER A 1079 -42.98 89.36 -29.50
N PHE A 1080 -42.98 90.12 -30.60
CA PHE A 1080 -43.59 91.46 -30.65
C PHE A 1080 -44.98 91.36 -31.26
N VAL A 1081 -45.96 91.98 -30.61
CA VAL A 1081 -47.33 92.09 -31.13
C VAL A 1081 -47.67 93.58 -31.24
N PRO A 1082 -48.05 94.11 -32.42
CA PRO A 1082 -48.46 95.50 -32.55
C PRO A 1082 -49.73 95.75 -31.73
N VAL A 1083 -49.70 96.75 -30.85
CA VAL A 1083 -50.92 97.23 -30.18
C VAL A 1083 -51.53 98.29 -31.11
N ASN A 1084 -52.67 97.98 -31.74
CA ASN A 1084 -53.47 98.85 -32.63
C ASN A 1084 -53.25 98.76 -34.16
N GLY A 1085 -52.86 97.61 -34.70
CA GLY A 1085 -53.22 97.24 -36.10
C GLY A 1085 -52.66 98.11 -37.23
N THR A 1086 -51.57 98.85 -37.01
CA THR A 1086 -50.77 99.49 -38.07
C THR A 1086 -49.34 98.96 -37.96
N SER A 1087 -48.85 98.40 -39.05
CA SER A 1087 -47.53 97.76 -39.19
C SER A 1087 -46.39 98.76 -39.23
#